data_AF-A0A7Y6Y2S6-F1
#
_entry.id   AF-A0A7Y6Y2S6-F1
#
_cell.length_a   1.000
_cell.length_b   1.000
_cell.length_c   1.000
_cell.angle_alpha   90.00
_cell.angle_beta   90.00
_cell.angle_gamma   90.00
#
_symmetry.space_group_name_H-M   'P 1'
#
loop_
_entity.id
_entity.type
_entity.pdbx_description
1 polymer ?
#
loop_
_entity_poly.entity_id
_entity_poly.type
_entity_poly.pdbx_seq_one_letter_code
_entity_poly.pdbx_strand_id
1 'polypeptide(L)'
;MEGRTVLGPESEGNSPSDAQKETIEQASAENKWARAAKAPGITPMMAQFLEIKANYPDCLLFYRMGDFYELFFEDAEQAAAALDITLTKRGKHDGEDIPMAGVPVHASEMYLSRLIRKSFKVAVCEQTEDPAEAKKRGSKSVVRREVVRLVTPGTITEENLLDARSSNYLVSLGRAQNDFSLAVVEISTGDFFILPTKVGRLDADLARLNPGELIIPEGILEDEKVAPALFDWRNIISTLEARRFDSSFGARRLEEIFDVATLDGFASLTRADLAAAGALVDYLDDTQKGKMPRLYPPKRLSADGTMMIDAATRRSLELTRTQNGEVSGSLLSVIDCTLTGAGARMLAKRLSAPLTDPVRINERLDAVEYMLERPSLRTDLRAALKAAPDMERALARLSLGRGGPRDLQSIRIGLEAARTIEHYLTAPKGALEDMAELVADAVSDLGEHEQLIAELERALVEEPPLITRDGGFIAPGYSGALDEYRTLRDESRRLIAGLEADYQGLAEINSLKIKHNNVIGYHVDVTAKHADKLLGAPLNETFIHRQTLANSVRFSTSELSKLAGKISEAGDRSLALEQELFAKLVATVLDKAAEISIAAEALASLDVATALATLAENERFTRPEVDDSLAFDVSGGRHPVVEKALRAQSDTPFVANDCDLSPDNRLWLITGPNMAGKSTFLRQNA
;
A
#
# COMPACT_ATOMS: atom_id res chain seq x y z
N MET A 1 -89.43 12.34 15.27
CA MET A 1 -89.68 13.42 14.30
C MET A 1 -88.38 14.18 14.19
N GLU A 2 -87.60 13.92 13.14
CA GLU A 2 -87.46 14.86 12.00
C GLU A 2 -86.98 16.25 12.47
N GLY A 3 -85.86 16.83 12.06
CA GLY A 3 -84.89 16.55 11.01
C GLY A 3 -84.01 17.81 10.83
N ARG A 4 -83.14 17.76 9.82
CA ARG A 4 -82.31 18.83 9.22
C ARG A 4 -80.84 18.95 9.66
N THR A 5 -80.05 18.33 8.80
CA THR A 5 -78.69 18.57 8.31
C THR A 5 -78.25 20.04 8.26
N VAL A 6 -77.01 20.31 8.68
CA VAL A 6 -76.21 21.49 8.32
C VAL A 6 -74.88 21.01 7.74
N LEU A 7 -74.62 21.39 6.49
CA LEU A 7 -73.35 21.19 5.77
C LEU A 7 -72.44 22.39 6.07
N GLY A 8 -71.18 22.13 6.42
CA GLY A 8 -70.12 23.14 6.56
C GLY A 8 -69.35 23.35 5.25
N PRO A 9 -68.67 24.50 5.06
CA PRO A 9 -68.03 24.86 3.80
C PRO A 9 -66.65 24.24 3.62
N GLU A 10 -66.31 24.05 2.35
CA GLU A 10 -65.10 23.46 1.78
C GLU A 10 -63.83 24.27 2.09
N SER A 11 -62.72 23.58 2.37
CA SER A 11 -61.37 24.15 2.44
C SER A 11 -60.61 23.84 1.15
N GLU A 12 -60.21 24.89 0.42
CA GLU A 12 -59.36 24.80 -0.76
C GLU A 12 -57.96 24.23 -0.42
N GLY A 13 -57.58 23.16 -1.14
CA GLY A 13 -56.26 22.54 -1.04
C GLY A 13 -55.22 23.31 -1.87
N ASN A 14 -54.14 23.70 -1.21
CA ASN A 14 -52.99 24.37 -1.82
C ASN A 14 -52.09 23.33 -2.52
N SER A 15 -51.95 23.43 -3.84
CA SER A 15 -51.01 22.64 -4.65
C SER A 15 -49.57 23.17 -4.51
N PRO A 16 -48.53 22.31 -4.48
CA PRO A 16 -47.15 22.78 -4.31
C PRO A 16 -46.61 23.44 -5.59
N SER A 17 -45.88 24.53 -5.42
CA SER A 17 -45.27 25.35 -6.46
C SER A 17 -44.19 24.60 -7.25
N ASP A 18 -44.03 24.92 -8.53
CA ASP A 18 -43.10 24.25 -9.47
C ASP A 18 -41.62 24.26 -9.02
N ALA A 19 -41.20 25.18 -8.15
CA ALA A 19 -39.85 25.18 -7.56
C ALA A 19 -39.61 24.01 -6.56
N GLN A 20 -40.66 23.46 -5.95
CA GLN A 20 -40.57 22.26 -5.10
C GLN A 20 -40.60 20.97 -5.91
N LYS A 21 -41.06 21.00 -7.17
CA LYS A 21 -40.93 19.86 -8.09
C LYS A 21 -39.51 19.77 -8.65
N GLU A 22 -38.89 20.90 -8.98
CA GLU A 22 -37.48 20.93 -9.44
C GLU A 22 -36.48 20.50 -8.35
N THR A 23 -36.78 20.78 -7.07
CA THR A 23 -35.90 20.38 -5.95
C THR A 23 -36.04 18.89 -5.58
N ILE A 24 -37.14 18.23 -5.97
CA ILE A 24 -37.35 16.79 -5.77
C ILE A 24 -36.87 15.98 -6.99
N GLU A 25 -36.78 16.59 -8.18
CA GLU A 25 -36.28 15.94 -9.41
C GLU A 25 -34.74 15.86 -9.50
N GLN A 26 -34.00 16.63 -8.70
CA GLN A 26 -32.52 16.60 -8.71
C GLN A 26 -31.89 15.55 -7.76
N ALA A 27 -32.69 14.88 -6.92
CA ALA A 27 -32.20 13.84 -5.98
C ALA A 27 -32.29 12.39 -6.50
N SER A 28 -32.67 12.16 -7.78
CA SER A 28 -32.62 10.81 -8.38
C SER A 28 -32.46 10.81 -9.90
N ALA A 29 -31.51 11.58 -10.44
CA ALA A 29 -31.05 11.30 -11.79
C ALA A 29 -30.25 9.99 -11.77
N GLU A 30 -30.91 8.85 -11.99
CA GLU A 30 -30.22 7.56 -12.17
C GLU A 30 -29.04 7.76 -13.12
N ASN A 31 -27.81 7.49 -12.68
CA ASN A 31 -26.63 7.67 -13.54
C ASN A 31 -26.75 6.74 -14.76
N LYS A 32 -26.02 7.05 -15.84
CA LYS A 32 -26.13 6.33 -17.12
C LYS A 32 -26.05 4.80 -16.99
N TRP A 33 -25.25 4.30 -16.06
CA TRP A 33 -25.04 2.88 -15.81
C TRP A 33 -26.26 2.23 -15.14
N ALA A 34 -26.89 2.90 -14.17
CA ALA A 34 -28.10 2.41 -13.51
C ALA A 34 -29.27 2.30 -14.51
N ARG A 35 -29.37 3.23 -15.46
CA ARG A 35 -30.35 3.16 -16.55
C ARG A 35 -30.06 2.00 -17.49
N ALA A 36 -28.80 1.82 -17.89
CA ALA A 36 -28.36 0.74 -18.78
C ALA A 36 -28.58 -0.66 -18.16
N ALA A 37 -28.46 -0.80 -16.83
CA ALA A 37 -28.73 -2.05 -16.12
C ALA A 37 -30.17 -2.55 -16.28
N LYS A 38 -31.13 -1.63 -16.46
CA LYS A 38 -32.57 -1.93 -16.59
C LYS A 38 -33.03 -2.10 -18.04
N ALA A 39 -32.12 -2.00 -19.01
CA ALA A 39 -32.46 -2.06 -20.43
C ALA A 39 -33.00 -3.45 -20.85
N PRO A 40 -34.05 -3.52 -21.68
CA PRO A 40 -34.61 -4.79 -22.15
C PRO A 40 -33.63 -5.54 -23.05
N GLY A 41 -33.45 -6.84 -22.82
CA GLY A 41 -32.57 -7.71 -23.63
C GLY A 41 -31.13 -7.83 -23.11
N ILE A 42 -30.80 -7.17 -22.00
CA ILE A 42 -29.50 -7.34 -21.34
C ILE A 42 -29.37 -8.74 -20.71
N THR A 43 -28.17 -9.33 -20.81
CA THR A 43 -27.91 -10.60 -20.11
C THR A 43 -27.87 -10.38 -18.59
N PRO A 44 -28.31 -11.34 -17.76
CA PRO A 44 -28.26 -11.20 -16.30
C PRO A 44 -26.87 -10.86 -15.75
N MET A 45 -25.80 -11.34 -16.39
CA MET A 45 -24.43 -11.03 -16.01
C MET A 45 -24.10 -9.55 -16.24
N MET A 46 -24.52 -9.00 -17.37
CA MET A 46 -24.24 -7.61 -17.73
C MET A 46 -25.11 -6.63 -16.93
N ALA A 47 -26.35 -7.01 -16.57
CA ALA A 47 -27.15 -6.27 -15.62
C ALA A 47 -26.43 -6.13 -14.26
N GLN A 48 -25.93 -7.24 -13.71
CA GLN A 48 -25.15 -7.24 -12.47
C GLN A 48 -23.87 -6.38 -12.60
N PHE A 49 -23.16 -6.45 -13.74
CA PHE A 49 -21.99 -5.59 -13.99
C PHE A 49 -22.36 -4.09 -13.95
N LEU A 50 -23.42 -3.70 -14.66
CA LEU A 50 -23.86 -2.30 -14.75
C LEU A 50 -24.40 -1.77 -13.42
N GLU A 51 -25.11 -2.59 -12.65
CA GLU A 51 -25.54 -2.26 -11.28
C GLU A 51 -24.36 -1.98 -10.37
N ILE A 52 -23.31 -2.81 -10.44
CA ILE A 52 -22.09 -2.60 -9.66
C ILE A 52 -21.36 -1.35 -10.16
N LYS A 53 -21.20 -1.18 -11.48
CA LYS A 53 -20.54 0.00 -12.08
C LYS A 53 -21.27 1.30 -11.77
N ALA A 54 -22.59 1.28 -11.62
CA ALA A 54 -23.37 2.46 -11.24
C ALA A 54 -22.95 3.04 -9.88
N ASN A 55 -22.50 2.18 -8.95
CA ASN A 55 -22.00 2.61 -7.64
C ASN A 55 -20.54 3.12 -7.69
N TYR A 56 -19.81 2.89 -8.78
CA TYR A 56 -18.40 3.28 -8.96
C TYR A 56 -18.17 3.90 -10.35
N PRO A 57 -18.88 5.00 -10.70
CA PRO A 57 -18.84 5.56 -12.04
C PRO A 57 -17.43 6.01 -12.45
N ASP A 58 -16.66 6.54 -11.50
CA ASP A 58 -15.33 7.14 -11.72
C ASP A 58 -14.16 6.14 -11.60
N CYS A 59 -14.46 4.86 -11.37
CA CYS A 59 -13.45 3.82 -11.18
C CYS A 59 -13.53 2.77 -12.28
N LEU A 60 -12.39 2.29 -12.78
CA LEU A 60 -12.35 1.10 -13.63
C LEU A 60 -12.83 -0.11 -12.82
N LEU A 61 -13.75 -0.90 -13.36
CA LEU A 61 -14.29 -2.07 -12.67
C LEU A 61 -13.58 -3.35 -13.13
N PHE A 62 -12.71 -3.90 -12.28
CA PHE A 62 -12.14 -5.23 -12.44
C PHE A 62 -13.18 -6.28 -12.05
N TYR A 63 -13.88 -6.84 -13.02
CA TYR A 63 -14.97 -7.78 -12.80
C TYR A 63 -14.51 -9.24 -12.92
N ARG A 64 -14.51 -10.01 -11.82
CA ARG A 64 -14.01 -11.38 -11.85
C ARG A 64 -14.87 -12.32 -12.67
N MET A 65 -14.25 -12.91 -13.69
CA MET A 65 -14.81 -13.90 -14.60
C MET A 65 -13.87 -15.10 -14.70
N GLY A 66 -14.04 -16.08 -13.80
CA GLY A 66 -13.16 -17.24 -13.72
C GLY A 66 -11.74 -16.82 -13.32
N ASP A 67 -10.78 -17.11 -14.20
CA ASP A 67 -9.35 -16.81 -14.00
C ASP A 67 -8.93 -15.45 -14.58
N PHE A 68 -9.89 -14.60 -14.98
CA PHE A 68 -9.66 -13.26 -15.52
C PHE A 68 -10.44 -12.19 -14.76
N TYR A 69 -9.87 -10.99 -14.69
CA TYR A 69 -10.62 -9.76 -14.48
C TYR A 69 -10.95 -9.16 -15.84
N GLU A 70 -12.23 -9.01 -16.13
CA GLU A 70 -12.74 -8.40 -17.36
C GLU A 70 -13.26 -6.99 -17.07
N LEU A 71 -13.06 -6.09 -18.04
CA LEU A 71 -13.62 -4.74 -18.07
C LEU A 71 -14.48 -4.61 -19.33
N PHE A 72 -15.53 -3.79 -19.27
CA PHE A 72 -16.47 -3.60 -20.38
C PHE A 72 -16.68 -2.11 -20.70
N PHE A 73 -17.20 -1.83 -21.90
CA PHE A 73 -17.55 -0.48 -22.37
C PHE A 73 -16.37 0.50 -22.27
N GLU A 74 -16.58 1.73 -21.80
CA GLU A 74 -15.54 2.76 -21.70
C GLU A 74 -14.40 2.37 -20.74
N ASP A 75 -14.65 1.49 -19.77
CA ASP A 75 -13.59 0.97 -18.88
C ASP A 75 -12.62 0.08 -19.67
N ALA A 76 -13.14 -0.72 -20.61
CA ALA A 76 -12.32 -1.57 -21.47
C ALA A 76 -11.42 -0.74 -22.40
N GLU A 77 -11.96 0.33 -22.99
CA GLU A 77 -11.22 1.22 -23.88
C GLU A 77 -10.10 1.97 -23.13
N GLN A 78 -10.42 2.53 -21.96
CA GLN A 78 -9.44 3.19 -21.10
C GLN A 78 -8.36 2.22 -20.63
N ALA A 79 -8.74 1.02 -20.17
CA ALA A 79 -7.77 0.02 -19.73
C ALA A 79 -6.90 -0.50 -20.88
N ALA A 80 -7.47 -0.72 -22.07
CA ALA A 80 -6.71 -1.14 -23.25
C ALA A 80 -5.63 -0.12 -23.63
N ALA A 81 -6.00 1.17 -23.69
CA ALA A 81 -5.06 2.25 -23.98
C ALA A 81 -4.03 2.45 -22.85
N ALA A 82 -4.45 2.32 -21.60
CA ALA A 82 -3.56 2.52 -20.46
C ALA A 82 -2.56 1.36 -20.27
N LEU A 83 -2.99 0.12 -20.51
CA LEU A 83 -2.23 -1.10 -20.25
C LEU A 83 -1.57 -1.68 -21.50
N ASP A 84 -1.86 -1.14 -22.68
CA ASP A 84 -1.41 -1.71 -23.96
C ASP A 84 -1.82 -3.19 -24.09
N ILE A 85 -3.11 -3.46 -23.83
CA ILE A 85 -3.71 -4.80 -23.94
C ILE A 85 -4.74 -4.82 -25.07
N THR A 86 -4.99 -6.00 -25.63
CA THR A 86 -5.91 -6.15 -26.75
C THR A 86 -7.35 -5.80 -26.34
N LEU A 87 -7.93 -4.82 -27.03
CA LEU A 87 -9.36 -4.54 -26.98
C LEU A 87 -10.10 -5.52 -27.90
N THR A 88 -11.06 -6.23 -27.34
CA THR A 88 -11.90 -7.23 -28.01
C THR A 88 -13.38 -6.91 -27.74
N LYS A 89 -14.29 -7.79 -28.14
CA LYS A 89 -15.75 -7.57 -28.09
C LYS A 89 -16.43 -8.81 -27.52
N ARG A 90 -17.46 -8.62 -26.68
CA ARG A 90 -18.21 -9.73 -26.07
C ARG A 90 -19.72 -9.47 -26.04
N GLY A 91 -20.44 -10.09 -26.98
CA GLY A 91 -21.89 -9.96 -27.06
C GLY A 91 -22.32 -8.58 -27.55
N LYS A 92 -23.62 -8.27 -27.38
CA LYS A 92 -24.23 -7.02 -27.83
C LYS A 92 -25.09 -6.38 -26.74
N HIS A 93 -25.11 -5.05 -26.70
CA HIS A 93 -25.99 -4.24 -25.88
C HIS A 93 -26.61 -3.15 -26.76
N ASP A 94 -27.93 -3.03 -26.77
CA ASP A 94 -28.68 -2.12 -27.66
C ASP A 94 -28.32 -2.22 -29.16
N GLY A 95 -27.93 -3.41 -29.61
CA GLY A 95 -27.56 -3.69 -31.01
C GLY A 95 -26.08 -3.49 -31.33
N GLU A 96 -25.34 -2.78 -30.47
CA GLU A 96 -23.90 -2.51 -30.60
C GLU A 96 -23.05 -3.59 -29.91
N ASP A 97 -21.84 -3.82 -30.42
CA ASP A 97 -20.90 -4.76 -29.79
C ASP A 97 -20.36 -4.16 -28.48
N ILE A 98 -20.29 -4.96 -27.41
CA ILE A 98 -19.76 -4.51 -26.12
C ILE A 98 -18.22 -4.59 -26.16
N PRO A 99 -17.48 -3.46 -26.06
CA PRO A 99 -16.04 -3.47 -25.91
C PRO A 99 -15.63 -4.21 -24.64
N MET A 100 -14.56 -5.01 -24.71
CA MET A 100 -14.07 -5.80 -23.59
C MET A 100 -12.55 -5.88 -23.61
N ALA A 101 -11.93 -5.74 -22.44
CA ALA A 101 -10.52 -6.02 -22.22
C ALA A 101 -10.38 -6.87 -20.95
N GLY A 102 -9.33 -7.67 -20.83
CA GLY A 102 -9.17 -8.54 -19.67
C GLY A 102 -7.72 -8.81 -19.30
N VAL A 103 -7.51 -9.05 -18.01
CA VAL A 103 -6.20 -9.39 -17.43
C VAL A 103 -6.31 -10.67 -16.61
N PRO A 104 -5.32 -11.58 -16.66
CA PRO A 104 -5.35 -12.79 -15.83
C PRO A 104 -5.27 -12.46 -14.34
N VAL A 105 -6.03 -13.16 -13.49
CA VAL A 105 -6.09 -12.93 -12.03
C VAL A 105 -4.71 -13.05 -11.39
N HIS A 106 -3.91 -14.05 -11.78
CA HIS A 106 -2.56 -14.27 -11.25
C HIS A 106 -1.56 -13.16 -11.62
N ALA A 107 -1.86 -12.33 -12.62
CA ALA A 107 -1.04 -11.20 -13.05
C ALA A 107 -1.69 -9.84 -12.72
N SER A 108 -2.84 -9.84 -12.02
CA SER A 108 -3.67 -8.65 -11.83
C SER A 108 -2.96 -7.52 -11.08
N GLU A 109 -2.13 -7.82 -10.08
CA GLU A 109 -1.38 -6.82 -9.32
C GLU A 109 -0.44 -6.00 -10.21
N MET A 110 0.21 -6.63 -11.17
CA MET A 110 1.09 -5.93 -12.13
C MET A 110 0.29 -4.92 -12.97
N TYR A 111 -0.88 -5.29 -13.45
CA TYR A 111 -1.74 -4.38 -14.22
C TYR A 111 -2.34 -3.27 -13.35
N LEU A 112 -2.73 -3.61 -12.12
CA LEU A 112 -3.18 -2.65 -11.12
C LEU A 112 -2.11 -1.58 -10.91
N SER A 113 -0.83 -1.96 -10.73
CA SER A 113 0.29 -1.02 -10.58
C SER A 113 0.40 0.00 -11.72
N ARG A 114 0.18 -0.45 -12.96
CA ARG A 114 0.28 0.40 -14.15
C ARG A 114 -0.90 1.36 -14.26
N LEU A 115 -2.10 0.92 -13.86
CA LEU A 115 -3.29 1.77 -13.80
C LEU A 115 -3.15 2.84 -12.71
N ILE A 116 -2.75 2.47 -11.50
CA ILE A 116 -2.60 3.41 -10.38
C ILE A 116 -1.52 4.46 -10.69
N ARG A 117 -0.39 4.09 -11.28
CA ARG A 117 0.65 5.04 -11.72
C ARG A 117 0.17 6.05 -12.77
N LYS A 118 -0.90 5.72 -13.50
CA LYS A 118 -1.60 6.62 -14.44
C LYS A 118 -2.79 7.34 -13.80
N SER A 119 -2.89 7.33 -12.46
CA SER A 119 -3.94 7.96 -11.65
C SER A 119 -5.35 7.40 -11.87
N PHE A 120 -5.49 6.18 -12.41
CA PHE A 120 -6.79 5.50 -12.43
C PHE A 120 -7.15 4.97 -11.04
N LYS A 121 -8.44 4.96 -10.72
CA LYS A 121 -9.01 4.22 -9.57
C LYS A 121 -9.58 2.91 -10.08
N VAL A 122 -9.41 1.83 -9.32
CA VAL A 122 -9.85 0.48 -9.73
C VAL A 122 -10.70 -0.15 -8.63
N ALA A 123 -11.95 -0.48 -8.95
CA ALA A 123 -12.82 -1.27 -8.09
C ALA A 123 -12.62 -2.76 -8.39
N VAL A 124 -12.19 -3.55 -7.40
CA VAL A 124 -11.96 -4.98 -7.55
C VAL A 124 -13.20 -5.74 -7.11
N CYS A 125 -13.86 -6.39 -8.06
CA CYS A 125 -15.11 -7.11 -7.87
C CYS A 125 -14.88 -8.62 -7.91
N GLU A 126 -15.18 -9.27 -6.79
CA GLU A 126 -14.91 -10.68 -6.54
C GLU A 126 -16.18 -11.51 -6.51
N GLN A 127 -16.03 -12.83 -6.71
CA GLN A 127 -17.13 -13.78 -6.50
C GLN A 127 -17.26 -14.08 -5.01
N THR A 128 -18.38 -13.68 -4.41
CA THR A 128 -18.65 -13.87 -2.97
C THR A 128 -19.44 -15.14 -2.67
N GLU A 129 -19.76 -15.93 -3.70
CA GLU A 129 -20.58 -17.13 -3.62
C GLU A 129 -19.94 -18.24 -4.44
N ASP A 130 -20.00 -19.48 -3.95
CA ASP A 130 -19.50 -20.64 -4.70
C ASP A 130 -20.40 -20.91 -5.93
N PRO A 131 -19.82 -21.15 -7.13
CA PRO A 131 -20.58 -21.59 -8.30
C PRO A 131 -21.54 -22.76 -8.07
N ALA A 132 -21.23 -23.68 -7.16
CA ALA A 132 -22.10 -24.78 -6.76
C ALA A 132 -23.33 -24.31 -5.97
N GLU A 133 -23.19 -23.27 -5.13
CA GLU A 133 -24.30 -22.66 -4.40
C GLU A 133 -25.17 -21.80 -5.32
N ALA A 134 -24.55 -21.07 -6.25
CA ALA A 134 -25.28 -20.32 -7.27
C ALA A 134 -26.13 -21.24 -8.16
N LYS A 135 -25.65 -22.45 -8.47
CA LYS A 135 -26.42 -23.48 -9.20
C LYS A 135 -27.62 -24.02 -8.41
N LYS A 136 -27.55 -24.04 -7.06
CA LYS A 136 -28.68 -24.45 -6.21
C LYS A 136 -29.85 -23.45 -6.29
N ARG A 137 -29.58 -22.17 -6.58
CA ARG A 137 -30.62 -21.12 -6.76
C ARG A 137 -31.31 -21.16 -8.13
N GLY A 138 -30.78 -21.93 -9.08
CA GLY A 138 -31.32 -22.09 -10.43
C GLY A 138 -30.24 -22.25 -11.49
N SER A 139 -30.59 -22.81 -12.65
CA SER A 139 -29.64 -22.99 -13.76
C SER A 139 -29.29 -21.68 -14.49
N LYS A 140 -30.02 -20.60 -14.23
CA LYS A 140 -29.82 -19.26 -14.81
C LYS A 140 -29.32 -18.20 -13.80
N SER A 141 -29.16 -18.55 -12.53
CA SER A 141 -28.68 -17.61 -11.51
C SER A 141 -27.19 -17.34 -11.69
N VAL A 142 -26.83 -16.07 -11.78
CA VAL A 142 -25.44 -15.63 -11.80
C VAL A 142 -24.88 -15.70 -10.37
N VAL A 143 -23.60 -16.04 -10.26
CA VAL A 143 -22.85 -16.00 -9.00
C VAL A 143 -22.89 -14.59 -8.43
N ARG A 144 -23.17 -14.43 -7.13
CA ARG A 144 -23.14 -13.12 -6.48
C ARG A 144 -21.73 -12.54 -6.51
N ARG A 145 -21.65 -11.24 -6.80
CA ARG A 145 -20.40 -10.50 -6.88
C ARG A 145 -20.50 -9.18 -6.17
N GLU A 146 -19.42 -8.82 -5.50
CA GLU A 146 -19.33 -7.58 -4.75
C GLU A 146 -17.93 -6.98 -4.89
N VAL A 147 -17.88 -5.65 -4.83
CA VAL A 147 -16.60 -4.93 -4.77
C VAL A 147 -16.02 -5.11 -3.39
N VAL A 148 -14.97 -5.91 -3.29
CA VAL A 148 -14.27 -6.20 -2.03
C VAL A 148 -13.21 -5.17 -1.70
N ARG A 149 -12.84 -4.32 -2.66
CA ARG A 149 -11.80 -3.31 -2.49
C ARG A 149 -11.90 -2.22 -3.56
N LEU A 150 -11.62 -0.99 -3.16
CA LEU A 150 -11.28 0.10 -4.08
C LEU A 150 -9.78 0.39 -3.97
N VAL A 151 -9.08 0.38 -5.09
CA VAL A 151 -7.66 0.71 -5.17
C VAL A 151 -7.55 2.09 -5.79
N THR A 152 -7.06 3.05 -5.00
CA THR A 152 -6.81 4.43 -5.45
C THR A 152 -5.34 4.78 -5.23
N PRO A 153 -4.81 5.82 -5.89
CA PRO A 153 -3.43 6.25 -5.72
C PRO A 153 -3.03 6.52 -4.27
N GLY A 154 -3.92 7.06 -3.43
CA GLY A 154 -3.65 7.31 -2.02
C GLY A 154 -3.88 6.11 -1.11
N THR A 155 -4.49 5.01 -1.59
CA THR A 155 -4.92 3.87 -0.75
C THR A 155 -4.22 2.54 -0.98
N ILE A 156 -3.02 2.57 -1.56
CA ILE A 156 -2.20 1.39 -1.84
C ILE A 156 -1.32 0.99 -0.65
N THR A 157 -1.13 -0.32 -0.47
CA THR A 157 -0.34 -0.90 0.64
C THR A 157 0.64 -1.99 0.19
N GLU A 158 0.45 -2.51 -1.01
CA GLU A 158 1.23 -3.58 -1.60
C GLU A 158 2.63 -3.08 -1.96
N GLU A 159 3.62 -3.93 -1.70
CA GLU A 159 5.03 -3.61 -1.94
C GLU A 159 5.35 -3.33 -3.41
N ASN A 160 4.67 -4.00 -4.34
CA ASN A 160 4.87 -3.79 -5.79
C ASN A 160 4.20 -2.51 -6.33
N LEU A 161 3.29 -1.90 -5.57
CA LEU A 161 2.62 -0.65 -5.94
C LEU A 161 3.33 0.57 -5.38
N LEU A 162 4.00 0.41 -4.23
CA LEU A 162 4.70 1.46 -3.54
C LEU A 162 6.17 1.52 -3.97
N ASP A 163 6.72 2.72 -4.01
CA ASP A 163 8.17 2.88 -4.01
C ASP A 163 8.68 2.76 -2.56
N ALA A 164 9.65 1.88 -2.32
CA ALA A 164 10.23 1.62 -1.00
C ALA A 164 10.77 2.89 -0.33
N ARG A 165 11.27 3.84 -1.12
CA ARG A 165 11.99 5.03 -0.63
C ARG A 165 11.12 6.28 -0.48
N SER A 166 9.87 6.23 -0.91
CA SER A 166 8.95 7.37 -0.84
C SER A 166 7.67 7.07 -0.07
N SER A 167 7.15 8.10 0.59
CA SER A 167 5.82 8.08 1.21
C SER A 167 4.73 8.25 0.14
N ASN A 168 3.59 7.62 0.35
CA ASN A 168 2.37 7.70 -0.43
C ASN A 168 1.23 8.28 0.42
N TYR A 169 1.25 9.60 0.65
CA TYR A 169 0.28 10.26 1.50
C TYR A 169 -1.10 10.37 0.83
N LEU A 170 -2.12 10.01 1.59
CA LEU A 170 -3.51 10.42 1.38
C LEU A 170 -3.77 11.68 2.20
N VAL A 171 -4.27 12.73 1.56
CA VAL A 171 -4.54 14.01 2.22
C VAL A 171 -6.02 14.36 2.08
N SER A 172 -6.62 14.93 3.13
CA SER A 172 -7.98 15.48 3.09
C SER A 172 -7.94 16.95 3.52
N LEU A 173 -8.64 17.82 2.77
CA LEU A 173 -8.78 19.23 3.09
C LEU A 173 -10.11 19.50 3.81
N GLY A 174 -10.04 19.78 5.11
CA GLY A 174 -11.17 20.22 5.91
C GLY A 174 -11.27 21.74 5.99
N ARG A 175 -12.50 22.23 6.12
CA ARG A 175 -12.81 23.65 6.31
C ARG A 175 -13.86 23.83 7.39
N ALA A 176 -13.61 24.74 8.32
CA ALA A 176 -14.61 25.26 9.24
C ALA A 176 -14.59 26.78 9.21
N GLN A 177 -15.62 27.40 8.63
CA GLN A 177 -15.67 28.84 8.37
C GLN A 177 -14.46 29.32 7.52
N ASN A 178 -13.51 30.02 8.15
CA ASN A 178 -12.28 30.52 7.51
C ASN A 178 -11.03 29.70 7.88
N ASP A 179 -11.16 28.72 8.76
CA ASP A 179 -10.06 27.85 9.16
C ASP A 179 -9.97 26.64 8.23
N PHE A 180 -8.75 26.29 7.85
CA PHE A 180 -8.44 25.18 6.98
C PHE A 180 -7.44 24.24 7.65
N SER A 181 -7.56 22.95 7.38
CA SER A 181 -6.64 21.96 7.93
C SER A 181 -6.51 20.79 6.98
N LEU A 182 -5.30 20.25 6.91
CA LEU A 182 -5.01 19.03 6.18
C LEU A 182 -4.93 17.87 7.17
N ALA A 183 -5.75 16.85 6.95
CA ALA A 183 -5.53 15.55 7.57
C ALA A 183 -4.69 14.71 6.62
N VAL A 184 -3.66 14.05 7.14
CA VAL A 184 -2.70 13.30 6.32
C VAL A 184 -2.52 11.92 6.91
N VAL A 185 -2.67 10.89 6.07
CA VAL A 185 -2.38 9.51 6.43
C VAL A 185 -1.40 8.89 5.45
N GLU A 186 -0.41 8.17 5.98
CA GLU A 186 0.37 7.19 5.24
C GLU A 186 -0.12 5.80 5.62
N ILE A 187 -0.92 5.18 4.77
CA ILE A 187 -1.58 3.91 5.11
C ILE A 187 -0.55 2.78 5.25
N SER A 188 0.56 2.87 4.52
CA SER A 188 1.60 1.84 4.54
C SER A 188 2.45 1.84 5.82
N THR A 189 2.39 2.88 6.66
CA THR A 189 3.08 2.93 7.95
C THR A 189 2.13 3.17 9.14
N GLY A 190 0.92 3.65 8.87
CA GLY A 190 -0.07 4.03 9.88
C GLY A 190 0.11 5.47 10.39
N ASP A 191 1.08 6.23 9.87
CA ASP A 191 1.27 7.65 10.25
C ASP A 191 -0.02 8.43 10.00
N PHE A 192 -0.50 9.12 11.04
CA PHE A 192 -1.64 10.03 10.95
C PHE A 192 -1.29 11.33 11.65
N PHE A 193 -1.34 12.44 10.91
CA PHE A 193 -1.13 13.76 11.48
C PHE A 193 -2.02 14.81 10.83
N ILE A 194 -2.20 15.90 11.57
CA ILE A 194 -2.97 17.07 11.17
C ILE A 194 -2.02 18.23 10.96
N LEU A 195 -2.15 18.91 9.83
CA LEU A 195 -1.41 20.11 9.49
C LEU A 195 -2.39 21.29 9.34
N PRO A 196 -2.51 22.16 10.36
CA PRO A 196 -3.28 23.39 10.24
C PRO A 196 -2.72 24.26 9.12
N THR A 197 -3.59 24.80 8.27
CA THR A 197 -3.18 25.58 7.10
C THR A 197 -4.08 26.80 6.88
N LYS A 198 -3.73 27.61 5.88
CA LYS A 198 -4.49 28.77 5.41
C LYS A 198 -4.44 28.79 3.90
N VAL A 199 -5.40 29.45 3.25
CA VAL A 199 -5.46 29.55 1.78
C VAL A 199 -4.11 29.97 1.16
N GLY A 200 -3.43 30.97 1.73
CA GLY A 200 -2.13 31.44 1.23
C GLY A 200 -0.94 30.51 1.48
N ARG A 201 -1.10 29.47 2.31
CA ARG A 201 -0.07 28.44 2.60
C ARG A 201 -0.40 27.08 2.00
N LEU A 202 -1.64 26.86 1.57
CA LEU A 202 -2.16 25.57 1.14
C LEU A 202 -1.30 24.93 0.04
N ASP A 203 -0.91 25.70 -0.99
CA ASP A 203 -0.05 25.19 -2.06
C ASP A 203 1.33 24.77 -1.56
N ALA A 204 1.94 25.55 -0.65
CA ALA A 204 3.23 25.22 -0.05
C ALA A 204 3.16 23.97 0.83
N ASP A 205 2.08 23.82 1.60
CA ASP A 205 1.84 22.65 2.44
C ASP A 205 1.57 21.39 1.60
N LEU A 206 0.80 21.49 0.52
CA LEU A 206 0.60 20.39 -0.44
C LEU A 206 1.90 20.04 -1.16
N ALA A 207 2.72 21.03 -1.56
CA ALA A 207 4.01 20.80 -2.20
C ALA A 207 5.02 20.13 -1.26
N ARG A 208 4.95 20.43 0.04
CA ARG A 208 5.71 19.75 1.09
C ARG A 208 5.32 18.28 1.22
N LEU A 209 4.01 18.00 1.20
CA LEU A 209 3.48 16.65 1.36
C LEU A 209 3.63 15.81 0.09
N ASN A 210 3.45 16.42 -1.08
CA ASN A 210 3.37 15.78 -2.38
C ASN A 210 2.43 14.55 -2.36
N PRO A 211 1.14 14.74 -2.04
CA PRO A 211 0.20 13.64 -1.87
C PRO A 211 0.01 12.80 -3.14
N GLY A 212 -0.20 11.49 -2.95
CA GLY A 212 -0.65 10.60 -4.02
C GLY A 212 -2.12 10.85 -4.38
N GLU A 213 -2.91 11.34 -3.42
CA GLU A 213 -4.33 11.64 -3.60
C GLU A 213 -4.79 12.72 -2.60
N LEU A 214 -5.64 13.63 -3.06
CA LEU A 214 -6.20 14.74 -2.29
C LEU A 214 -7.73 14.67 -2.26
N ILE A 215 -8.30 14.44 -1.09
CA ILE A 215 -9.74 14.39 -0.86
C ILE A 215 -10.25 15.77 -0.48
N ILE A 216 -11.32 16.22 -1.13
CA ILE A 216 -11.92 17.53 -0.89
C ILE A 216 -13.46 17.47 -0.91
N PRO A 217 -14.16 18.40 -0.24
CA PRO A 217 -15.62 18.48 -0.35
C PRO A 217 -16.05 18.98 -1.72
N GLU A 218 -17.16 18.45 -2.22
CA GLU A 218 -17.85 18.98 -3.39
C GLU A 218 -18.11 20.50 -3.24
N GLY A 219 -17.99 21.24 -4.35
CA GLY A 219 -18.14 22.69 -4.40
C GLY A 219 -16.91 23.49 -3.95
N ILE A 220 -15.88 22.89 -3.33
CA ILE A 220 -14.71 23.68 -2.89
C ILE A 220 -13.90 24.28 -4.05
N LEU A 221 -13.93 23.62 -5.22
CA LEU A 221 -13.26 24.11 -6.44
C LEU A 221 -14.00 25.28 -7.08
N GLU A 222 -15.24 25.56 -6.66
CA GLU A 222 -16.03 26.72 -7.10
C GLU A 222 -15.72 27.96 -6.25
N ASP A 223 -15.03 27.81 -5.12
CA ASP A 223 -14.60 28.94 -4.28
C ASP A 223 -13.40 29.65 -4.92
N GLU A 224 -13.62 30.87 -5.42
CA GLU A 224 -12.62 31.71 -6.09
C GLU A 224 -11.36 31.96 -5.25
N LYS A 225 -11.45 31.86 -3.92
CA LYS A 225 -10.29 32.05 -3.03
C LYS A 225 -9.44 30.78 -2.93
N VAL A 226 -10.06 29.60 -2.97
CA VAL A 226 -9.39 28.32 -2.72
C VAL A 226 -8.94 27.67 -4.02
N ALA A 227 -9.75 27.76 -5.08
CA ALA A 227 -9.49 27.14 -6.37
C ALA A 227 -8.09 27.42 -6.95
N PRO A 228 -7.54 28.67 -6.87
CA PRO A 228 -6.18 28.94 -7.36
C PRO A 228 -5.10 28.11 -6.65
N ALA A 229 -5.23 27.89 -5.34
CA ALA A 229 -4.27 27.11 -4.55
C ALA A 229 -4.34 25.59 -4.83
N LEU A 230 -5.44 25.12 -5.45
CA LEU A 230 -5.65 23.71 -5.80
C LEU A 230 -5.40 23.41 -7.29
N PHE A 231 -5.11 24.42 -8.10
CA PHE A 231 -5.04 24.30 -9.56
C PHE A 231 -3.99 23.29 -10.04
N ASP A 232 -2.78 23.33 -9.48
CA ASP A 232 -1.68 22.41 -9.80
C ASP A 232 -1.97 20.97 -9.29
N TRP A 233 -2.93 20.80 -8.39
CA TRP A 233 -3.27 19.54 -7.72
C TRP A 233 -4.50 18.83 -8.30
N ARG A 234 -5.19 19.42 -9.28
CA ARG A 234 -6.48 18.93 -9.81
C ARG A 234 -6.49 17.48 -10.30
N ASN A 235 -5.35 16.96 -10.75
CA ASN A 235 -5.26 15.62 -11.33
C ASN A 235 -5.27 14.50 -10.28
N ILE A 236 -5.05 14.83 -9.00
CA ILE A 236 -5.04 13.88 -7.89
C ILE A 236 -6.24 14.06 -6.96
N ILE A 237 -7.21 14.89 -7.36
CA ILE A 237 -8.35 15.27 -6.53
C ILE A 237 -9.44 14.19 -6.58
N SER A 238 -9.94 13.85 -5.39
CA SER A 238 -11.10 13.01 -5.14
C SER A 238 -12.16 13.85 -4.41
N THR A 239 -13.32 14.06 -5.03
CA THR A 239 -14.41 14.80 -4.40
C THR A 239 -15.30 13.88 -3.58
N LEU A 240 -15.73 14.36 -2.42
CA LEU A 240 -16.72 13.72 -1.57
C LEU A 240 -17.84 14.68 -1.21
N GLU A 241 -19.04 14.16 -0.97
CA GLU A 241 -20.18 14.95 -0.55
C GLU A 241 -19.84 15.82 0.69
N ALA A 242 -20.20 17.11 0.65
CA ALA A 242 -19.81 18.07 1.68
C ALA A 242 -20.23 17.67 3.11
N ARG A 243 -21.32 16.90 3.26
CA ARG A 243 -21.78 16.39 4.57
C ARG A 243 -20.77 15.49 5.28
N ARG A 244 -19.87 14.82 4.55
CA ARG A 244 -18.80 13.97 5.11
C ARG A 244 -17.72 14.78 5.84
N PHE A 245 -17.67 16.08 5.59
CA PHE A 245 -16.76 17.02 6.26
C PHE A 245 -17.42 17.73 7.45
N ASP A 246 -18.55 17.23 7.97
CA ASP A 246 -19.10 17.75 9.23
C ASP A 246 -18.17 17.43 10.41
N SER A 247 -17.78 18.44 11.17
CA SER A 247 -16.84 18.30 12.29
C SER A 247 -17.36 17.40 13.41
N SER A 248 -18.68 17.35 13.62
CA SER A 248 -19.31 16.56 14.69
C SER A 248 -19.36 15.09 14.29
N PHE A 249 -19.65 14.81 13.01
CA PHE A 249 -19.52 13.47 12.44
C PHE A 249 -18.05 13.00 12.49
N GLY A 250 -17.10 13.86 12.10
CA GLY A 250 -15.68 13.53 12.15
C GLY A 250 -15.16 13.21 13.54
N ALA A 251 -15.62 13.92 14.57
CA ALA A 251 -15.29 13.60 15.96
C ALA A 251 -15.72 12.19 16.36
N ARG A 252 -17.00 11.85 16.11
CA ARG A 252 -17.54 10.51 16.40
C ARG A 252 -16.79 9.42 15.66
N ARG A 253 -16.42 9.68 14.41
CA ARG A 253 -15.71 8.71 13.59
C ARG A 253 -14.30 8.42 14.13
N LEU A 254 -13.60 9.43 14.64
CA LEU A 254 -12.31 9.24 15.30
C LEU A 254 -12.47 8.50 16.64
N GLU A 255 -13.49 8.83 17.43
CA GLU A 255 -13.81 8.13 18.68
C GLU A 255 -14.06 6.63 18.44
N GLU A 256 -14.82 6.29 17.40
CA GLU A 256 -15.10 4.91 16.98
C GLU A 256 -13.82 4.16 16.56
N ILE A 257 -12.95 4.77 15.75
CA ILE A 257 -11.77 4.08 15.22
C ILE A 257 -10.69 3.85 16.27
N PHE A 258 -10.50 4.82 17.16
CA PHE A 258 -9.49 4.69 18.20
C PHE A 258 -10.02 4.03 19.48
N ASP A 259 -11.30 3.63 19.49
CA ASP A 259 -11.99 3.04 20.64
C ASP A 259 -11.82 3.88 21.92
N VAL A 260 -12.10 5.19 21.80
CA VAL A 260 -12.01 6.16 22.89
C VAL A 260 -13.34 6.88 23.11
N ALA A 261 -13.67 7.17 24.36
CA ALA A 261 -14.89 7.90 24.70
C ALA A 261 -14.82 9.40 24.31
N THR A 262 -13.62 9.97 24.28
CA THR A 262 -13.37 11.39 23.97
C THR A 262 -11.99 11.54 23.33
N LEU A 263 -11.83 12.55 22.47
CA LEU A 263 -10.56 12.86 21.80
C LEU A 263 -9.58 13.68 22.67
N ASP A 264 -9.93 14.00 23.92
CA ASP A 264 -9.11 14.83 24.83
C ASP A 264 -7.73 14.23 25.12
N GLY A 265 -7.57 12.90 24.98
CA GLY A 265 -6.29 12.20 25.13
C GLY A 265 -5.37 12.31 23.91
N PHE A 266 -5.85 12.87 22.80
CA PHE A 266 -5.05 13.16 21.61
C PHE A 266 -4.63 14.64 21.59
N ALA A 267 -4.33 15.17 20.40
CA ALA A 267 -4.10 16.61 20.27
C ALA A 267 -5.41 17.39 20.43
N SER A 268 -5.32 18.65 20.89
CA SER A 268 -6.46 19.58 20.86
C SER A 268 -6.85 19.90 19.41
N LEU A 269 -7.79 19.13 18.86
CA LEU A 269 -8.27 19.26 17.48
C LEU A 269 -9.35 20.34 17.36
N THR A 270 -9.21 21.21 16.36
CA THR A 270 -10.20 22.23 15.99
C THR A 270 -11.30 21.63 15.12
N ARG A 271 -12.36 22.40 14.83
CA ARG A 271 -13.44 21.96 13.94
C ARG A 271 -12.97 21.66 12.51
N ALA A 272 -12.00 22.43 12.00
CA ALA A 272 -11.43 22.18 10.67
C ALA A 272 -10.58 20.90 10.66
N ASP A 273 -9.83 20.65 11.74
CA ASP A 273 -9.05 19.42 11.94
C ASP A 273 -9.98 18.19 11.92
N LEU A 274 -11.08 18.23 12.68
CA LEU A 274 -12.07 17.15 12.76
C LEU A 274 -12.80 16.92 11.44
N ALA A 275 -13.13 17.98 10.70
CA ALA A 275 -13.73 17.88 9.38
C ALA A 275 -12.81 17.15 8.38
N ALA A 276 -11.52 17.51 8.36
CA ALA A 276 -10.53 16.88 7.50
C ALA A 276 -10.31 15.40 7.86
N ALA A 277 -10.08 15.15 9.16
CA ALA A 277 -9.77 13.83 9.71
C ALA A 277 -10.94 12.85 9.56
N GLY A 278 -12.15 13.30 9.86
CA GLY A 278 -13.38 12.51 9.70
C GLY A 278 -13.59 12.07 8.26
N ALA A 279 -13.53 13.01 7.31
CA ALA A 279 -13.70 12.69 5.89
C ALA A 279 -12.60 11.76 5.36
N LEU A 280 -11.36 11.94 5.81
CA LEU A 280 -10.24 11.06 5.44
C LEU A 280 -10.50 9.63 5.91
N VAL A 281 -10.85 9.47 7.18
CA VAL A 281 -11.12 8.18 7.79
C VAL A 281 -12.29 7.49 7.11
N ASP A 282 -13.35 8.23 6.83
CA ASP A 282 -14.54 7.71 6.17
C ASP A 282 -14.22 7.24 4.73
N TYR A 283 -13.36 7.96 4.01
CA TYR A 283 -12.84 7.53 2.71
C TYR A 283 -11.97 6.27 2.80
N LEU A 284 -11.13 6.16 3.83
CA LEU A 284 -10.36 4.95 4.09
C LEU A 284 -11.29 3.75 4.30
N ASP A 285 -12.36 3.91 5.07
CA ASP A 285 -13.31 2.84 5.32
C ASP A 285 -14.02 2.37 4.04
N ASP A 286 -14.43 3.32 3.19
CA ASP A 286 -15.04 3.04 1.89
C ASP A 286 -14.09 2.28 0.95
N THR A 287 -12.82 2.69 0.93
CA THR A 287 -11.82 2.13 0.03
C THR A 287 -11.33 0.76 0.48
N GLN A 288 -11.21 0.56 1.80
CA GLN A 288 -10.81 -0.70 2.40
C GLN A 288 -11.97 -1.65 2.71
N LYS A 289 -13.22 -1.23 2.47
CA LYS A 289 -14.45 -2.02 2.67
C LYS A 289 -14.59 -2.55 4.10
N GLY A 290 -14.46 -1.66 5.09
CA GLY A 290 -14.58 -2.03 6.51
C GLY A 290 -13.31 -2.60 7.14
N LYS A 291 -12.27 -2.90 6.35
CA LYS A 291 -11.00 -3.43 6.85
C LYS A 291 -10.02 -2.29 7.10
N MET A 292 -10.26 -1.53 8.16
CA MET A 292 -9.44 -0.35 8.47
C MET A 292 -7.98 -0.74 8.77
N PRO A 293 -7.01 0.01 8.23
CA PRO A 293 -5.60 -0.16 8.57
C PRO A 293 -5.38 0.25 10.03
N ARG A 294 -4.34 -0.30 10.66
CA ARG A 294 -3.87 0.23 11.93
C ARG A 294 -3.32 1.64 11.72
N LEU A 295 -3.94 2.62 12.37
CA LEU A 295 -3.49 4.01 12.36
C LEU A 295 -2.96 4.39 13.75
N TYR A 296 -1.95 5.25 13.78
CA TYR A 296 -1.59 5.94 15.01
C TYR A 296 -2.61 7.04 15.34
N PRO A 297 -2.79 7.38 16.62
CA PRO A 297 -3.55 8.56 16.98
C PRO A 297 -3.05 9.82 16.25
N PRO A 298 -3.94 10.68 15.76
CA PRO A 298 -3.56 11.84 14.98
C PRO A 298 -2.73 12.83 15.81
N LYS A 299 -1.51 13.11 15.34
CA LYS A 299 -0.65 14.16 15.92
C LYS A 299 -0.91 15.50 15.22
N ARG A 300 -1.22 16.56 15.96
CA ARG A 300 -1.39 17.91 15.38
C ARG A 300 -0.04 18.64 15.32
N LEU A 301 0.46 18.89 14.11
CA LEU A 301 1.72 19.57 13.89
C LEU A 301 1.60 21.08 14.14
N SER A 302 2.69 21.70 14.60
CA SER A 302 2.79 23.16 14.67
C SER A 302 3.04 23.75 13.28
N ALA A 303 2.34 24.84 12.96
CA ALA A 303 2.54 25.57 11.71
C ALA A 303 3.90 26.30 11.65
N ASP A 304 4.54 26.52 12.81
CA ASP A 304 5.72 27.37 12.97
C ASP A 304 7.00 26.58 13.28
N GLY A 305 6.92 25.27 13.50
CA GLY A 305 8.09 24.43 13.85
C GLY A 305 9.02 24.09 12.68
N THR A 306 8.62 24.40 11.45
CA THR A 306 9.35 24.03 10.22
C THR A 306 9.41 25.19 9.24
N MET A 307 10.52 25.30 8.50
CA MET A 307 10.72 26.34 7.51
C MET A 307 9.68 26.23 6.38
N MET A 308 9.02 27.33 6.07
CA MET A 308 8.07 27.41 4.97
C MET A 308 8.82 27.63 3.66
N ILE A 309 8.63 26.72 2.71
CA ILE A 309 9.19 26.79 1.37
C ILE A 309 8.04 26.63 0.39
N ASP A 310 7.78 27.65 -0.42
CA ASP A 310 6.72 27.62 -1.43
C ASP A 310 6.99 26.60 -2.54
N ALA A 311 5.95 26.24 -3.29
CA ALA A 311 6.04 25.22 -4.35
C ALA A 311 7.01 25.60 -5.48
N ALA A 312 7.12 26.90 -5.83
CA ALA A 312 8.02 27.36 -6.88
C ALA A 312 9.48 27.27 -6.43
N THR A 313 9.79 27.65 -5.20
CA THR A 313 11.10 27.53 -4.58
C THR A 313 11.50 26.05 -4.47
N ARG A 314 10.61 25.17 -4.01
CA ARG A 314 10.87 23.70 -3.97
C ARG A 314 11.21 23.13 -5.35
N ARG A 315 10.45 23.52 -6.38
CA ARG A 315 10.70 23.13 -7.79
C ARG A 315 12.01 23.71 -8.32
N SER A 316 12.35 24.94 -7.95
CA SER A 316 13.58 25.60 -8.41
C SER A 316 14.84 25.02 -7.77
N LEU A 317 14.76 24.65 -6.48
CA LEU A 317 15.84 23.99 -5.73
C LEU A 317 15.95 22.49 -6.04
N GLU A 318 14.97 21.92 -6.74
CA GLU A 318 14.91 20.50 -7.10
C GLU A 318 15.13 19.60 -5.87
N LEU A 319 14.46 19.91 -4.74
CA LEU A 319 14.73 19.28 -3.44
C LEU A 319 14.54 17.76 -3.49
N THR A 320 13.39 17.29 -3.97
CA THR A 320 13.06 15.86 -4.04
C THR A 320 12.92 15.34 -5.47
N ARG A 321 12.64 16.25 -6.42
CA ARG A 321 12.49 15.95 -7.85
C ARG A 321 13.05 17.09 -8.68
N THR A 322 13.56 16.77 -9.85
CA THR A 322 13.95 17.72 -10.88
C THR A 322 12.74 18.43 -11.48
N GLN A 323 12.98 19.46 -12.28
CA GLN A 323 11.92 20.16 -13.03
C GLN A 323 11.16 19.23 -13.99
N ASN A 324 11.79 18.12 -14.42
CA ASN A 324 11.15 17.09 -15.26
C ASN A 324 10.41 16.02 -14.44
N GLY A 325 10.39 16.13 -13.10
CA GLY A 325 9.72 15.20 -12.20
C GLY A 325 10.54 13.97 -11.80
N GLU A 326 11.80 13.88 -12.22
CA GLU A 326 12.68 12.75 -11.91
C GLU A 326 13.32 12.91 -10.53
N VAL A 327 13.50 11.81 -9.79
CA VAL A 327 14.28 11.86 -8.54
C VAL A 327 15.78 11.98 -8.85
N SER A 328 16.26 11.31 -9.89
CA SER A 328 17.66 11.39 -10.32
C SER A 328 18.04 12.82 -10.68
N GLY A 329 19.09 13.34 -10.05
CA GLY A 329 19.55 14.72 -10.24
C GLY A 329 18.94 15.73 -9.27
N SER A 330 18.00 15.32 -8.41
CA SER A 330 17.51 16.14 -7.28
C SER A 330 18.51 16.20 -6.13
N LEU A 331 18.34 17.16 -5.20
CA LEU A 331 19.12 17.21 -3.96
C LEU A 331 18.98 15.91 -3.15
N LEU A 332 17.76 15.38 -3.02
CA LEU A 332 17.48 14.12 -2.34
C LEU A 332 18.35 12.98 -2.91
N SER A 333 18.43 12.84 -4.25
CA SER A 333 19.25 11.79 -4.87
C SER A 333 20.76 11.95 -4.63
N VAL A 334 21.21 13.16 -4.28
CA VAL A 334 22.61 13.46 -4.00
C VAL A 334 22.98 13.12 -2.57
N ILE A 335 22.12 13.47 -1.62
CA ILE A 335 22.38 13.33 -0.19
C ILE A 335 21.94 11.98 0.38
N ASP A 336 21.06 11.27 -0.32
CA ASP A 336 20.50 10.01 0.16
C ASP A 336 21.50 8.86 0.08
N CYS A 337 22.18 8.62 1.21
CA CYS A 337 23.06 7.48 1.46
C CYS A 337 22.41 6.42 2.39
N THR A 338 21.08 6.47 2.56
CA THR A 338 20.34 5.54 3.43
C THR A 338 20.23 4.16 2.80
N LEU A 339 20.22 3.14 3.66
CA LEU A 339 20.23 1.72 3.26
C LEU A 339 18.83 1.10 3.28
N THR A 340 17.94 1.61 4.13
CA THR A 340 16.59 1.10 4.32
C THR A 340 15.55 1.99 3.64
N GLY A 341 14.39 1.41 3.29
CA GLY A 341 13.25 2.18 2.77
C GLY A 341 12.72 3.19 3.81
N ALA A 342 12.62 2.79 5.07
CA ALA A 342 12.16 3.64 6.17
C ALA A 342 13.12 4.82 6.42
N GLY A 343 14.43 4.59 6.42
CA GLY A 343 15.44 5.64 6.52
C GLY A 343 15.36 6.65 5.37
N ALA A 344 15.18 6.17 4.13
CA ALA A 344 15.01 7.03 2.95
C ALA A 344 13.76 7.91 3.06
N ARG A 345 12.62 7.34 3.48
CA ARG A 345 11.38 8.10 3.72
C ARG A 345 11.57 9.15 4.82
N MET A 346 12.27 8.79 5.91
CA MET A 346 12.56 9.71 7.00
C MET A 346 13.46 10.86 6.53
N LEU A 347 14.51 10.59 5.75
CA LEU A 347 15.36 11.62 5.16
C LEU A 347 14.56 12.56 4.25
N ALA A 348 13.73 12.01 3.37
CA ALA A 348 12.87 12.81 2.49
C ALA A 348 11.89 13.68 3.30
N LYS A 349 11.29 13.14 4.38
CA LYS A 349 10.41 13.88 5.30
C LYS A 349 11.17 15.04 5.98
N ARG A 350 12.40 14.81 6.45
CA ARG A 350 13.27 15.83 7.06
C ARG A 350 13.67 16.92 6.06
N LEU A 351 14.02 16.55 4.82
CA LEU A 351 14.37 17.50 3.75
C LEU A 351 13.16 18.35 3.34
N SER A 352 11.98 17.75 3.24
CA SER A 352 10.76 18.48 2.88
C SER A 352 10.27 19.41 3.99
N ALA A 353 10.70 19.22 5.23
CA ALA A 353 10.28 20.01 6.39
C ALA A 353 11.48 20.37 7.30
N PRO A 354 12.38 21.26 6.85
CA PRO A 354 13.52 21.68 7.66
C PRO A 354 13.05 22.25 8.99
N LEU A 355 13.73 21.89 10.07
CA LEU A 355 13.42 22.41 11.41
C LEU A 355 13.82 23.88 11.52
N THR A 356 13.19 24.60 12.45
CA THR A 356 13.51 25.99 12.79
C THR A 356 14.11 26.15 14.18
N ASP A 357 14.01 25.11 15.02
CA ASP A 357 14.51 25.10 16.39
C ASP A 357 15.99 24.69 16.41
N PRO A 358 16.93 25.59 16.78
CA PRO A 358 18.35 25.28 16.83
C PRO A 358 18.71 24.13 17.75
N VAL A 359 17.98 23.93 18.86
CA VAL A 359 18.26 22.82 19.80
C VAL A 359 18.02 21.48 19.09
N ARG A 360 16.86 21.32 18.46
CA ARG A 360 16.50 20.11 17.71
C ARG A 360 17.37 19.88 16.47
N ILE A 361 17.88 20.95 15.86
CA ILE A 361 18.84 20.85 14.77
C ILE A 361 20.17 20.31 15.30
N ASN A 362 20.68 20.86 16.40
CA ASN A 362 21.93 20.43 17.01
C ASN A 362 21.86 18.99 17.52
N GLU A 363 20.75 18.56 18.13
CA GLU A 363 20.52 17.13 18.50
C GLU A 363 20.75 16.19 17.30
N ARG A 364 20.27 16.56 16.11
CA ARG A 364 20.49 15.77 14.87
C ARG A 364 21.93 15.84 14.39
N LEU A 365 22.58 16.99 14.51
CA LEU A 365 24.00 17.16 14.15
C LEU A 365 24.90 16.33 15.08
N ASP A 366 24.60 16.27 16.37
CA ASP A 366 25.32 15.47 17.36
C ASP A 366 25.26 13.98 17.02
N ALA A 367 24.09 13.47 16.61
CA ALA A 367 23.96 12.09 16.16
C ALA A 367 24.80 11.78 14.91
N VAL A 368 24.89 12.73 13.97
CA VAL A 368 25.72 12.58 12.77
C VAL A 368 27.20 12.62 13.12
N GLU A 369 27.62 13.55 13.96
CA GLU A 369 29.01 13.66 14.43
C GLU A 369 29.44 12.42 15.22
N TYR A 370 28.60 11.93 16.12
CA TYR A 370 28.83 10.68 16.86
C TYR A 370 29.17 9.50 15.93
N MET A 371 28.43 9.36 14.82
CA MET A 371 28.65 8.33 13.79
C MET A 371 29.84 8.65 12.87
N LEU A 372 30.16 9.93 12.65
CA LEU A 372 31.29 10.36 11.84
C LEU A 372 32.61 9.99 12.52
N GLU A 373 32.73 10.26 13.81
CA GLU A 373 33.91 10.00 14.64
C GLU A 373 34.17 8.50 14.90
N ARG A 374 33.17 7.64 14.65
CA ARG A 374 33.24 6.20 14.94
C ARG A 374 33.08 5.38 13.65
N PRO A 375 34.07 5.38 12.73
CA PRO A 375 33.95 4.75 11.41
C PRO A 375 33.73 3.24 11.44
N SER A 376 34.35 2.51 12.39
CA SER A 376 34.14 1.07 12.56
C SER A 376 32.70 0.77 12.98
N LEU A 377 32.21 1.45 14.02
CA LEU A 377 30.82 1.35 14.48
C LEU A 377 29.84 1.68 13.34
N ARG A 378 30.06 2.80 12.63
CA ARG A 378 29.26 3.18 11.46
C ARG A 378 29.21 2.08 10.41
N THR A 379 30.34 1.41 10.14
CA THR A 379 30.41 0.31 9.17
C THR A 379 29.59 -0.89 9.62
N ASP A 380 29.71 -1.30 10.89
CA ASP A 380 28.98 -2.44 11.45
C ASP A 380 27.48 -2.18 11.51
N LEU A 381 27.06 -0.98 11.94
CA LEU A 381 25.65 -0.56 11.94
C LEU A 381 25.07 -0.58 10.53
N ARG A 382 25.79 -0.02 9.55
CA ARG A 382 25.35 -0.01 8.15
C ARG A 382 25.24 -1.42 7.57
N ALA A 383 26.13 -2.34 7.95
CA ALA A 383 26.03 -3.73 7.54
C ALA A 383 24.75 -4.40 8.08
N ALA A 384 24.40 -4.17 9.34
CA ALA A 384 23.17 -4.66 9.95
C ALA A 384 21.91 -4.01 9.33
N LEU A 385 21.91 -2.69 9.14
CA LEU A 385 20.82 -1.95 8.50
C LEU A 385 20.55 -2.40 7.06
N LYS A 386 21.61 -2.76 6.31
CA LYS A 386 21.45 -3.28 4.94
C LYS A 386 20.66 -4.59 4.89
N ALA A 387 20.70 -5.38 5.96
CA ALA A 387 19.93 -6.62 6.09
C ALA A 387 18.52 -6.38 6.65
N ALA A 388 18.23 -5.20 7.20
CA ALA A 388 16.95 -4.88 7.82
C ALA A 388 15.87 -4.59 6.75
N PRO A 389 14.79 -5.38 6.71
CA PRO A 389 13.65 -5.12 5.83
C PRO A 389 12.72 -4.04 6.39
N ASP A 390 11.72 -3.64 5.60
CA ASP A 390 10.73 -2.62 5.97
C ASP A 390 9.64 -3.18 6.90
N MET A 391 9.90 -3.14 8.20
CA MET A 391 8.98 -3.67 9.22
C MET A 391 7.64 -2.94 9.27
N GLU A 392 7.62 -1.61 9.10
CA GLU A 392 6.38 -0.83 9.17
C GLU A 392 5.39 -1.25 8.07
N ARG A 393 5.88 -1.38 6.84
CA ARG A 393 5.04 -1.80 5.71
C ARG A 393 4.60 -3.25 5.81
N ALA A 394 5.45 -4.13 6.33
CA ALA A 394 5.07 -5.51 6.62
C ALA A 394 3.95 -5.57 7.68
N LEU A 395 4.08 -4.81 8.76
CA LEU A 395 3.09 -4.72 9.84
C LEU A 395 1.76 -4.15 9.33
N ALA A 396 1.78 -3.11 8.50
CA ALA A 396 0.58 -2.55 7.88
C ALA A 396 -0.16 -3.57 7.02
N ARG A 397 0.56 -4.32 6.16
CA ARG A 397 -0.04 -5.39 5.34
C ARG A 397 -0.64 -6.51 6.18
N LEU A 398 0.04 -6.93 7.25
CA LEU A 398 -0.48 -7.94 8.18
C LEU A 398 -1.75 -7.45 8.89
N SER A 399 -1.80 -6.19 9.33
CA SER A 399 -2.98 -5.61 9.98
C SER A 399 -4.21 -5.59 9.07
N LEU A 400 -4.01 -5.43 7.76
CA LEU A 400 -5.08 -5.43 6.75
C LEU A 400 -5.47 -6.84 6.26
N GLY A 401 -4.82 -7.89 6.78
CA GLY A 401 -5.01 -9.26 6.29
C GLY A 401 -4.55 -9.46 4.84
N ARG A 402 -3.60 -8.64 4.38
CA ARG A 402 -2.99 -8.68 3.04
C ARG A 402 -1.56 -9.20 3.05
N GLY A 403 -0.95 -9.27 4.22
CA GLY A 403 0.40 -9.79 4.38
C GLY A 403 0.47 -11.31 4.30
N GLY A 404 1.64 -11.80 3.94
CA GLY A 404 1.97 -13.22 3.83
C GLY A 404 3.07 -13.66 4.81
N PRO A 405 3.57 -14.91 4.67
CA PRO A 405 4.58 -15.44 5.58
C PRO A 405 5.92 -14.70 5.49
N ARG A 406 6.22 -14.09 4.34
CA ARG A 406 7.38 -13.21 4.15
C ARG A 406 7.29 -11.91 4.95
N ASP A 407 6.10 -11.41 5.26
CA ASP A 407 5.95 -10.23 6.12
C ASP A 407 6.28 -10.56 7.58
N LEU A 408 5.86 -11.74 8.08
CA LEU A 408 6.27 -12.24 9.39
C LEU A 408 7.79 -12.45 9.47
N GLN A 409 8.39 -13.01 8.42
CA GLN A 409 9.84 -13.12 8.32
C GLN A 409 10.52 -11.75 8.30
N SER A 410 9.96 -10.78 7.58
CA SER A 410 10.52 -9.43 7.52
C SER A 410 10.56 -8.79 8.90
N ILE A 411 9.50 -8.95 9.69
CA ILE A 411 9.48 -8.48 11.09
C ILE A 411 10.56 -9.20 11.91
N ARG A 412 10.68 -10.52 11.81
CA ARG A 412 11.73 -11.27 12.52
C ARG A 412 13.14 -10.74 12.21
N ILE A 413 13.48 -10.63 10.93
CA ILE A 413 14.81 -10.17 10.47
C ILE A 413 15.05 -8.71 10.89
N GLY A 414 14.03 -7.85 10.81
CA GLY A 414 14.15 -6.46 11.26
C GLY A 414 14.42 -6.35 12.77
N LEU A 415 13.76 -7.16 13.60
CA LEU A 415 13.99 -7.21 15.04
C LEU A 415 15.36 -7.84 15.40
N GLU A 416 15.82 -8.83 14.63
CA GLU A 416 17.19 -9.36 14.74
C GLU A 416 18.25 -8.29 14.42
N ALA A 417 18.01 -7.47 13.39
CA ALA A 417 18.86 -6.34 13.06
C ALA A 417 18.85 -5.27 14.17
N ALA A 418 17.69 -4.97 14.75
CA ALA A 418 17.56 -4.08 15.90
C ALA A 418 18.43 -4.55 17.08
N ARG A 419 18.29 -5.81 17.51
CA ARG A 419 19.11 -6.40 18.57
C ARG A 419 20.61 -6.36 18.25
N THR A 420 20.98 -6.61 17.00
CA THR A 420 22.38 -6.57 16.56
C THR A 420 22.97 -5.16 16.66
N ILE A 421 22.19 -4.15 16.25
CA ILE A 421 22.59 -2.74 16.32
C ILE A 421 22.68 -2.27 17.77
N GLU A 422 21.71 -2.63 18.61
CA GLU A 422 21.73 -2.39 20.05
C GLU A 422 23.02 -2.95 20.67
N HIS A 423 23.39 -4.19 20.32
CA HIS A 423 24.63 -4.80 20.80
C HIS A 423 25.87 -4.00 20.37
N TYR A 424 25.98 -3.59 19.11
CA TYR A 424 27.12 -2.78 18.66
C TYR A 424 27.21 -1.43 19.37
N LEU A 425 26.07 -0.82 19.68
CA LEU A 425 25.99 0.47 20.36
C LEU A 425 26.32 0.38 21.85
N THR A 426 26.06 -0.75 22.50
CA THR A 426 26.19 -0.91 23.96
C THR A 426 27.38 -1.76 24.41
N ALA A 427 27.94 -2.62 23.56
CA ALA A 427 29.06 -3.50 23.88
C ALA A 427 30.39 -2.78 24.22
N PRO A 428 30.75 -1.62 23.62
CA PRO A 428 31.97 -0.92 23.99
C PRO A 428 31.98 -0.46 25.45
N LYS A 429 33.13 -0.55 26.14
CA LYS A 429 33.25 -0.04 27.51
C LYS A 429 33.06 1.49 27.53
N GLY A 430 32.19 1.97 28.41
CA GLY A 430 31.85 3.40 28.50
C GLY A 430 30.92 3.88 27.37
N ALA A 431 30.33 2.99 26.59
CA ALA A 431 29.50 3.33 25.43
C ALA A 431 28.39 4.34 25.72
N LEU A 432 27.84 4.32 26.94
CA LEU A 432 26.73 5.19 27.35
C LEU A 432 27.16 6.58 27.82
N GLU A 433 28.44 6.78 28.19
CA GLU A 433 28.90 8.04 28.80
C GLU A 433 29.09 9.17 27.78
N ASP A 434 29.39 8.82 26.52
CA ASP A 434 29.63 9.76 25.41
C ASP A 434 28.63 9.61 24.25
N MET A 435 27.46 9.02 24.49
CA MET A 435 26.45 8.78 23.46
C MET A 435 25.62 10.04 23.19
N ALA A 436 25.46 10.42 21.92
CA ALA A 436 24.56 11.50 21.55
C ALA A 436 23.11 11.16 21.96
N GLU A 437 22.35 12.14 22.44
CA GLU A 437 21.00 11.93 23.03
C GLU A 437 20.07 11.17 22.08
N LEU A 438 19.96 11.58 20.80
CA LEU A 438 19.13 10.88 19.81
C LEU A 438 19.59 9.44 19.53
N VAL A 439 20.87 9.13 19.73
CA VAL A 439 21.38 7.76 19.58
C VAL A 439 21.02 6.94 20.82
N ALA A 440 21.08 7.53 22.02
CA ALA A 440 20.66 6.88 23.25
C ALA A 440 19.15 6.61 23.27
N ASP A 441 18.34 7.58 22.84
CA ASP A 441 16.90 7.41 22.65
C ASP A 441 16.62 6.27 21.66
N ALA A 442 17.31 6.27 20.52
CA ALA A 442 17.17 5.20 19.54
C ALA A 442 17.53 3.83 20.13
N VAL A 443 18.60 3.72 20.94
CA VAL A 443 18.95 2.46 21.62
C VAL A 443 17.83 2.00 22.55
N SER A 444 17.25 2.90 23.34
CA SER A 444 16.12 2.59 24.20
C SER A 444 14.89 2.12 23.40
N ASP A 445 14.64 2.77 22.26
CA ASP A 445 13.50 2.50 21.39
C ASP A 445 13.66 1.23 20.55
N LEU A 446 14.89 0.69 20.38
CA LEU A 446 15.10 -0.62 19.72
C LEU A 446 14.42 -1.76 20.48
N GLY A 447 14.25 -1.62 21.80
CA GLY A 447 13.45 -2.51 22.64
C GLY A 447 13.96 -3.94 22.78
N GLU A 448 13.29 -4.72 23.63
CA GLU A 448 13.61 -6.13 23.89
C GLU A 448 12.60 -7.07 23.19
N HIS A 449 13.05 -7.76 22.15
CA HIS A 449 12.17 -8.56 21.28
C HIS A 449 12.52 -10.06 21.22
N GLU A 450 13.36 -10.55 22.12
CA GLU A 450 13.93 -11.91 22.07
C GLU A 450 12.89 -13.02 21.97
N GLN A 451 11.80 -12.90 22.75
CA GLN A 451 10.74 -13.91 22.78
C GLN A 451 10.00 -13.99 21.44
N LEU A 452 9.73 -12.83 20.82
CA LEU A 452 9.04 -12.78 19.53
C LEU A 452 9.95 -13.28 18.40
N ILE A 453 11.23 -12.89 18.42
CA ILE A 453 12.23 -13.39 17.48
C ILE A 453 12.30 -14.91 17.55
N ALA A 454 12.48 -15.47 18.75
CA ALA A 454 12.59 -16.92 18.96
C ALA A 454 11.32 -17.68 18.53
N GLU A 455 10.13 -17.11 18.77
CA GLU A 455 8.88 -17.72 18.33
C GLU A 455 8.77 -17.75 16.80
N LEU A 456 9.08 -16.64 16.11
CA LEU A 456 9.05 -16.56 14.66
C LEU A 456 10.16 -17.41 13.99
N GLU A 457 11.33 -17.53 14.63
CA GLU A 457 12.42 -18.41 14.19
C GLU A 457 12.02 -19.88 14.26
N ARG A 458 11.39 -20.29 15.37
CA ARG A 458 10.88 -21.65 15.54
C ARG A 458 9.71 -21.97 14.62
N ALA A 459 8.89 -20.96 14.28
CA ALA A 459 7.64 -21.16 13.55
C ALA A 459 7.80 -21.17 12.03
N LEU A 460 8.70 -20.38 11.47
CA LEU A 460 8.80 -20.16 10.02
C LEU A 460 9.98 -20.93 9.41
N VAL A 461 9.79 -21.44 8.20
CA VAL A 461 10.91 -21.95 7.38
C VAL A 461 11.87 -20.81 7.02
N GLU A 462 13.10 -21.16 6.62
CA GLU A 462 14.14 -20.19 6.25
C GLU A 462 13.75 -19.34 5.03
N GLU A 463 13.11 -19.92 4.02
CA GLU A 463 12.64 -19.21 2.83
C GLU A 463 11.14 -19.43 2.62
N PRO A 464 10.28 -18.65 3.31
CA PRO A 464 8.85 -18.81 3.18
C PRO A 464 8.35 -18.38 1.80
N PRO A 465 7.33 -19.09 1.24
CA PRO A 465 6.62 -18.64 0.04
C PRO A 465 5.92 -17.29 0.25
N LEU A 466 5.68 -16.60 -0.86
CA LEU A 466 5.01 -15.29 -0.86
C LEU A 466 3.52 -15.41 -0.52
N ILE A 467 2.86 -16.46 -1.02
CA ILE A 467 1.40 -16.64 -0.93
C ILE A 467 1.08 -17.67 0.17
N THR A 468 0.22 -17.28 1.11
CA THR A 468 -0.26 -18.17 2.20
C THR A 468 -1.09 -19.35 1.70
N ARG A 469 -1.84 -19.18 0.61
CA ARG A 469 -2.75 -20.18 0.04
C ARG A 469 -2.06 -21.50 -0.32
N ASP A 470 -0.79 -21.46 -0.67
CA ASP A 470 -0.10 -22.65 -1.19
C ASP A 470 0.58 -23.48 -0.09
N GLY A 471 0.56 -22.99 1.17
CA GLY A 471 1.16 -23.65 2.34
C GLY A 471 2.69 -23.74 2.27
N GLY A 472 3.29 -24.52 3.17
CA GLY A 472 4.74 -24.80 3.19
C GLY A 472 5.61 -23.70 3.81
N PHE A 473 5.05 -22.88 4.69
CA PHE A 473 5.77 -21.80 5.38
C PHE A 473 6.01 -22.07 6.87
N ILE A 474 5.32 -23.03 7.48
CA ILE A 474 5.56 -23.44 8.87
C ILE A 474 6.70 -24.45 8.94
N ALA A 475 7.66 -24.22 9.83
CA ALA A 475 8.83 -25.07 10.04
C ALA A 475 8.46 -26.45 10.59
N PRO A 476 9.19 -27.51 10.19
CA PRO A 476 9.07 -28.83 10.82
C PRO A 476 9.35 -28.76 12.33
N GLY A 477 8.59 -29.49 13.15
CA GLY A 477 8.76 -29.52 14.60
C GLY A 477 8.05 -28.39 15.35
N TYR A 478 7.48 -27.41 14.66
CA TYR A 478 6.69 -26.35 15.30
C TYR A 478 5.33 -26.85 15.81
N SER A 479 4.68 -27.72 15.04
CA SER A 479 3.37 -28.31 15.37
C SER A 479 3.36 -29.80 15.05
N GLY A 480 3.25 -30.63 16.09
CA GLY A 480 3.22 -32.09 15.93
C GLY A 480 2.06 -32.56 15.05
N ALA A 481 0.88 -31.95 15.16
CA ALA A 481 -0.27 -32.27 14.33
C ALA A 481 -0.04 -31.95 12.84
N LEU A 482 0.65 -30.84 12.54
CA LEU A 482 0.98 -30.48 11.16
C LEU A 482 2.00 -31.46 10.58
N ASP A 483 3.00 -31.84 11.37
CA ASP A 483 4.01 -32.82 10.98
C ASP A 483 3.38 -34.21 10.74
N GLU A 484 2.43 -34.64 11.55
CA GLU A 484 1.66 -35.88 11.34
C GLU A 484 0.92 -35.87 9.99
N TYR A 485 0.22 -34.78 9.66
CA TYR A 485 -0.48 -34.68 8.37
C TYR A 485 0.48 -34.64 7.18
N ARG A 486 1.63 -33.95 7.31
CA ARG A 486 2.68 -33.92 6.28
C ARG A 486 3.28 -35.32 6.07
N THR A 487 3.59 -36.04 7.16
CA THR A 487 4.09 -37.41 7.09
C THR A 487 3.05 -38.34 6.44
N LEU A 488 1.77 -38.26 6.82
CA LEU A 488 0.73 -39.10 6.23
C LEU A 488 0.58 -38.87 4.72
N ARG A 489 0.70 -37.61 4.27
CA ARG A 489 0.71 -37.24 2.85
C ARG A 489 1.93 -37.83 2.13
N ASP A 490 3.11 -37.71 2.71
CA ASP A 490 4.37 -38.13 2.09
C ASP A 490 4.52 -39.67 2.08
N GLU A 491 4.08 -40.36 3.14
CA GLU A 491 3.96 -41.82 3.18
C GLU A 491 2.95 -42.33 2.14
N SER A 492 1.80 -41.68 2.01
CA SER A 492 0.80 -42.04 1.01
C SER A 492 1.32 -41.84 -0.43
N ARG A 493 2.18 -40.86 -0.68
CA ARG A 493 2.89 -40.73 -1.98
C ARG A 493 3.87 -41.87 -2.22
N ARG A 494 4.57 -42.37 -1.19
CA ARG A 494 5.42 -43.58 -1.32
C ARG A 494 4.58 -44.81 -1.65
N LEU A 495 3.39 -44.94 -1.04
CA LEU A 495 2.45 -46.03 -1.38
C LEU A 495 2.00 -45.95 -2.85
N ILE A 496 1.77 -44.76 -3.40
CA ILE A 496 1.47 -44.60 -4.84
C ILE A 496 2.63 -45.08 -5.71
N ALA A 497 3.88 -44.78 -5.34
CA ALA A 497 5.05 -45.26 -6.09
C ALA A 497 5.16 -46.80 -6.06
N GLY A 498 4.85 -47.43 -4.91
CA GLY A 498 4.74 -48.89 -4.80
C GLY A 498 3.62 -49.45 -5.68
N LEU A 499 2.45 -48.81 -5.65
CA LEU A 499 1.29 -49.19 -6.46
C LEU A 499 1.56 -49.10 -7.97
N GLU A 500 2.36 -48.13 -8.42
CA GLU A 500 2.80 -48.05 -9.82
C GLU A 500 3.59 -49.31 -10.22
N ALA A 501 4.52 -49.76 -9.37
CA ALA A 501 5.31 -50.97 -9.62
C ALA A 501 4.43 -52.23 -9.63
N ASP A 502 3.48 -52.32 -8.70
CA ASP A 502 2.52 -53.43 -8.64
C ASP A 502 1.63 -53.47 -9.89
N TYR A 503 1.16 -52.31 -10.37
CA TYR A 503 0.37 -52.23 -11.59
C TYR A 503 1.17 -52.49 -12.86
N GLN A 504 2.44 -52.08 -12.92
CA GLN A 504 3.35 -52.45 -14.02
C GLN A 504 3.54 -53.97 -14.08
N GLY A 505 3.69 -54.64 -12.93
CA GLY A 505 3.79 -56.09 -12.83
C GLY A 505 2.48 -56.80 -13.20
N LEU A 506 1.35 -56.38 -12.62
CA LEU A 506 0.03 -56.97 -12.86
C LEU A 506 -0.41 -56.88 -14.32
N ALA A 507 -0.16 -55.74 -14.97
CA ALA A 507 -0.53 -55.53 -16.36
C ALA A 507 0.56 -55.95 -17.37
N GLU A 508 1.76 -56.29 -16.87
CA GLU A 508 2.99 -56.50 -17.66
C GLU A 508 3.28 -55.36 -18.64
N ILE A 509 3.10 -54.11 -18.19
CA ILE A 509 3.31 -52.90 -18.99
C ILE A 509 4.27 -51.98 -18.23
N ASN A 510 5.56 -52.05 -18.55
CA ASN A 510 6.60 -51.22 -17.91
C ASN A 510 6.45 -49.71 -18.18
N SER A 511 5.71 -49.34 -19.24
CA SER A 511 5.45 -47.95 -19.59
C SER A 511 4.25 -47.33 -18.86
N LEU A 512 3.55 -48.11 -18.03
CA LEU A 512 2.43 -47.65 -17.21
C LEU A 512 2.93 -46.67 -16.16
N LYS A 513 2.28 -45.51 -16.06
CA LYS A 513 2.63 -44.46 -15.09
C LYS A 513 1.40 -44.00 -14.32
N ILE A 514 1.56 -43.77 -13.02
CA ILE A 514 0.56 -43.06 -12.24
C ILE A 514 0.88 -41.56 -12.31
N LYS A 515 -0.04 -40.77 -12.87
CA LYS A 515 0.09 -39.32 -13.03
C LYS A 515 -1.00 -38.61 -12.25
N HIS A 516 -0.76 -37.34 -11.92
CA HIS A 516 -1.75 -36.45 -11.32
C HIS A 516 -2.07 -35.29 -12.25
N ASN A 517 -3.33 -34.89 -12.35
CA ASN A 517 -3.70 -33.58 -12.88
C ASN A 517 -4.89 -33.00 -12.10
N ASN A 518 -5.11 -31.69 -12.24
CA ASN A 518 -6.09 -30.96 -11.44
C ASN A 518 -7.56 -31.27 -11.78
N VAL A 519 -7.84 -31.96 -12.90
CA VAL A 519 -9.22 -32.19 -13.38
C VAL A 519 -9.73 -33.58 -12.99
N ILE A 520 -8.90 -34.61 -13.14
CA ILE A 520 -9.27 -36.01 -12.87
C ILE A 520 -8.48 -36.62 -11.71
N GLY A 521 -7.54 -35.89 -11.10
CA GLY A 521 -6.72 -36.34 -9.99
C GLY A 521 -5.67 -37.38 -10.39
N TYR A 522 -5.32 -38.24 -9.43
CA TYR A 522 -4.42 -39.37 -9.66
C TYR A 522 -5.07 -40.41 -10.57
N HIS A 523 -4.37 -40.78 -11.64
CA HIS A 523 -4.85 -41.74 -12.64
C HIS A 523 -3.67 -42.56 -13.19
N VAL A 524 -3.99 -43.75 -13.67
CA VAL A 524 -3.09 -44.61 -14.44
C VAL A 524 -3.11 -44.13 -15.89
N ASP A 525 -1.95 -43.84 -16.47
CA ASP A 525 -1.79 -43.39 -17.85
C ASP A 525 -0.93 -44.41 -18.62
N VAL A 526 -1.47 -44.88 -19.74
CA VAL A 526 -0.81 -45.82 -20.66
C VAL A 526 -0.91 -45.33 -22.09
N THR A 527 -0.03 -45.81 -22.97
CA THR A 527 -0.14 -45.49 -24.40
C THR A 527 -1.35 -46.16 -25.04
N ALA A 528 -1.86 -45.58 -26.14
CA ALA A 528 -3.01 -46.14 -26.86
C ALA A 528 -2.81 -47.62 -27.28
N LYS A 529 -1.57 -48.03 -27.57
CA LYS A 529 -1.22 -49.42 -27.91
C LYS A 529 -1.51 -50.42 -26.79
N HIS A 530 -1.46 -49.98 -25.54
CA HIS A 530 -1.64 -50.84 -24.36
C HIS A 530 -3.05 -50.74 -23.75
N ALA A 531 -3.89 -49.84 -24.26
CA ALA A 531 -5.23 -49.58 -23.72
C ALA A 531 -6.15 -50.80 -23.84
N ASP A 532 -6.13 -51.51 -24.97
CA ASP A 532 -6.98 -52.68 -25.20
C ASP A 532 -6.68 -53.81 -24.22
N LYS A 533 -5.41 -53.96 -23.78
CA LYS A 533 -5.01 -54.96 -22.77
C LYS A 533 -5.67 -54.69 -21.42
N LEU A 534 -5.78 -53.42 -21.03
CA LEU A 534 -6.40 -53.00 -19.75
C LEU A 534 -7.94 -52.99 -19.81
N LEU A 535 -8.52 -52.84 -21.00
CA LEU A 535 -9.96 -52.95 -21.24
C LEU A 535 -10.46 -54.40 -21.37
N GLY A 536 -9.55 -55.36 -21.58
CA GLY A 536 -9.85 -56.79 -21.66
C GLY A 536 -9.94 -57.48 -20.29
N ALA A 537 -10.71 -58.56 -20.21
CA ALA A 537 -10.75 -59.41 -19.02
C ALA A 537 -9.41 -60.15 -18.82
N PRO A 538 -8.90 -60.31 -17.57
CA PRO A 538 -9.53 -59.92 -16.30
C PRO A 538 -9.16 -58.51 -15.80
N LEU A 539 -8.31 -57.76 -16.51
CA LEU A 539 -7.76 -56.48 -16.03
C LEU A 539 -8.81 -55.35 -15.97
N ASN A 540 -9.87 -55.45 -16.77
CA ASN A 540 -10.99 -54.50 -16.79
C ASN A 540 -11.78 -54.41 -15.48
N GLU A 541 -11.66 -55.40 -14.58
CA GLU A 541 -12.24 -55.35 -13.23
C GLU A 541 -11.46 -54.40 -12.31
N THR A 542 -10.15 -54.26 -12.54
CA THR A 542 -9.25 -53.42 -11.74
C THR A 542 -9.11 -52.02 -12.33
N PHE A 543 -8.95 -51.93 -13.65
CA PHE A 543 -8.70 -50.67 -14.36
C PHE A 543 -9.98 -50.12 -15.01
N ILE A 544 -10.54 -49.08 -14.41
CA ILE A 544 -11.77 -48.42 -14.85
C ILE A 544 -11.41 -47.26 -15.78
N HIS A 545 -11.85 -47.31 -17.03
CA HIS A 545 -11.60 -46.26 -18.01
C HIS A 545 -12.16 -44.90 -17.56
N ARG A 546 -11.39 -43.83 -17.79
CA ARG A 546 -11.77 -42.44 -17.46
C ARG A 546 -11.77 -41.53 -18.67
N GLN A 547 -10.71 -41.57 -19.47
CA GLN A 547 -10.53 -40.65 -20.59
C GLN A 547 -9.59 -41.22 -21.64
N THR A 548 -9.90 -40.98 -22.91
CA THR A 548 -9.02 -41.27 -24.05
C THR A 548 -8.47 -39.97 -24.61
N LEU A 549 -7.15 -39.88 -24.77
CA LEU A 549 -6.44 -38.78 -25.44
C LEU A 549 -5.80 -39.29 -26.74
N ALA A 550 -5.25 -38.37 -27.54
CA ALA A 550 -4.66 -38.71 -28.84
C ALA A 550 -3.56 -39.79 -28.76
N ASN A 551 -2.75 -39.79 -27.68
CA ASN A 551 -1.61 -40.71 -27.53
C ASN A 551 -1.65 -41.55 -26.25
N SER A 552 -2.56 -41.28 -25.31
CA SER A 552 -2.66 -42.01 -24.05
C SER A 552 -4.10 -42.28 -23.64
N VAL A 553 -4.32 -43.34 -22.86
CA VAL A 553 -5.60 -43.69 -22.27
C VAL A 553 -5.44 -43.74 -20.76
N ARG A 554 -6.41 -43.16 -20.06
CA ARG A 554 -6.38 -42.93 -18.63
C ARG A 554 -7.39 -43.81 -17.92
N PHE A 555 -6.95 -44.46 -16.85
CA PHE A 555 -7.72 -45.38 -16.02
C PHE A 555 -7.65 -44.98 -14.55
N SER A 556 -8.66 -45.37 -13.77
CA SER A 556 -8.69 -45.27 -12.32
C SER A 556 -8.85 -46.66 -11.70
N THR A 557 -8.36 -46.87 -10.50
CA THR A 557 -8.60 -48.10 -9.72
C THR A 557 -9.24 -47.73 -8.38
N SER A 558 -9.93 -48.67 -7.74
CA SER A 558 -10.56 -48.44 -6.42
C SER A 558 -9.51 -48.15 -5.34
N GLU A 559 -8.36 -48.82 -5.39
CA GLU A 559 -7.24 -48.64 -4.48
C GLU A 559 -6.53 -47.30 -4.68
N LEU A 560 -6.23 -46.92 -5.92
CA LEU A 560 -5.65 -45.61 -6.23
C LEU A 560 -6.59 -44.48 -5.81
N SER A 561 -7.91 -44.65 -6.00
CA SER A 561 -8.90 -43.65 -5.60
C SER A 561 -8.96 -43.48 -4.07
N LYS A 562 -8.86 -44.58 -3.30
CA LYS A 562 -8.79 -44.52 -1.82
C LYS A 562 -7.52 -43.81 -1.33
N LEU A 563 -6.36 -44.13 -1.90
CA LEU A 563 -5.09 -43.48 -1.56
C LEU A 563 -5.10 -42.01 -1.95
N ALA A 564 -5.60 -41.67 -3.14
CA ALA A 564 -5.76 -40.29 -3.60
C ALA A 564 -6.68 -39.48 -2.66
N GLY A 565 -7.78 -40.09 -2.20
CA GLY A 565 -8.68 -39.48 -1.22
C GLY A 565 -7.98 -39.15 0.10
N LYS A 566 -7.21 -40.11 0.66
CA LYS A 566 -6.41 -39.88 1.88
C LYS A 566 -5.37 -38.77 1.71
N ILE A 567 -4.68 -38.74 0.56
CA ILE A 567 -3.69 -37.69 0.25
C ILE A 567 -4.35 -36.31 0.17
N SER A 568 -5.49 -36.23 -0.52
CA SER A 568 -6.24 -34.97 -0.64
C SER A 568 -6.68 -34.49 0.74
N GLU A 569 -7.33 -35.35 1.53
CA GLU A 569 -7.80 -35.00 2.86
C GLU A 569 -6.66 -34.58 3.80
N ALA A 570 -5.52 -35.27 3.76
CA ALA A 570 -4.35 -34.89 4.53
C ALA A 570 -3.76 -33.55 4.07
N GLY A 571 -3.74 -33.30 2.75
CA GLY A 571 -3.33 -32.03 2.17
C GLY A 571 -4.22 -30.87 2.60
N ASP A 572 -5.54 -31.05 2.51
CA ASP A 572 -6.53 -30.05 2.88
C ASP A 572 -6.46 -29.73 4.39
N ARG A 573 -6.34 -30.75 5.24
CA ARG A 573 -6.17 -30.58 6.70
C ARG A 573 -4.84 -29.92 7.05
N SER A 574 -3.75 -30.31 6.39
CA SER A 574 -2.44 -29.69 6.58
C SER A 574 -2.52 -28.20 6.23
N LEU A 575 -3.14 -27.85 5.10
CA LEU A 575 -3.25 -26.46 4.66
C LEU A 575 -4.13 -25.63 5.62
N ALA A 576 -5.27 -26.17 6.04
CA ALA A 576 -6.16 -25.50 6.98
C ALA A 576 -5.47 -25.23 8.34
N LEU A 577 -4.75 -26.23 8.88
CA LEU A 577 -3.98 -26.06 10.11
C LEU A 577 -2.85 -25.05 9.94
N GLU A 578 -2.17 -25.04 8.79
CA GLU A 578 -1.12 -24.08 8.51
C GLU A 578 -1.65 -22.63 8.45
N GLN A 579 -2.85 -22.43 7.90
CA GLN A 579 -3.55 -21.15 7.91
C GLN A 579 -3.97 -20.70 9.32
N GLU A 580 -4.40 -21.63 10.17
CA GLU A 580 -4.72 -21.34 11.58
C GLU A 580 -3.46 -20.90 12.35
N LEU A 581 -2.35 -21.63 12.18
CA LEU A 581 -1.08 -21.28 12.80
C LEU A 581 -0.55 -19.92 12.30
N PHE A 582 -0.71 -19.63 11.00
CA PHE A 582 -0.41 -18.32 10.45
C PHE A 582 -1.21 -17.21 11.13
N ALA A 583 -2.54 -17.36 11.20
CA ALA A 583 -3.41 -16.37 11.83
C ALA A 583 -3.03 -16.12 13.30
N LYS A 584 -2.65 -17.18 14.03
CA LYS A 584 -2.14 -17.07 15.40
C LYS A 584 -0.83 -16.28 15.47
N LEU A 585 0.14 -16.56 14.60
CA LEU A 585 1.41 -15.83 14.56
C LEU A 585 1.20 -14.35 14.22
N VAL A 586 0.31 -14.06 13.28
CA VAL A 586 -0.08 -12.68 12.94
C VAL A 586 -0.67 -11.97 14.16
N ALA A 587 -1.57 -12.62 14.91
CA ALA A 587 -2.12 -12.04 16.14
C ALA A 587 -1.02 -11.72 17.17
N THR A 588 -0.09 -12.66 17.42
CA THR A 588 1.05 -12.44 18.33
C THR A 588 1.91 -11.24 17.92
N VAL A 589 2.15 -11.06 16.61
CA VAL A 589 2.88 -9.90 16.08
C VAL A 589 2.09 -8.61 16.26
N LEU A 590 0.80 -8.63 15.97
CA LEU A 590 -0.06 -7.44 16.07
C LEU A 590 -0.26 -6.98 17.52
N ASP A 591 -0.26 -7.89 18.49
CA ASP A 591 -0.25 -7.56 19.92
C ASP A 591 0.98 -6.75 20.34
N LYS A 592 2.09 -6.88 19.58
CA LYS A 592 3.35 -6.17 19.77
C LYS A 592 3.60 -5.06 18.74
N ALA A 593 2.59 -4.69 17.96
CA ALA A 593 2.70 -3.74 16.85
C ALA A 593 3.31 -2.38 17.25
N ALA A 594 2.94 -1.85 18.43
CA ALA A 594 3.47 -0.55 18.88
C ALA A 594 4.98 -0.61 19.15
N GLU A 595 5.44 -1.63 19.88
CA GLU A 595 6.86 -1.83 20.20
C GLU A 595 7.68 -2.04 18.92
N ILE A 596 7.18 -2.85 17.97
CA ILE A 596 7.84 -3.10 16.68
C ILE A 596 8.01 -1.81 15.86
N SER A 597 7.01 -0.94 15.85
CA SER A 597 7.09 0.31 15.10
C SER A 597 8.02 1.34 15.74
N ILE A 598 8.10 1.39 17.07
CA ILE A 598 9.09 2.22 17.79
C ILE A 598 10.51 1.77 17.40
N ALA A 599 10.77 0.45 17.40
CA ALA A 599 12.04 -0.10 16.94
C ALA A 599 12.32 0.21 15.45
N ALA A 600 11.29 0.17 14.59
CA ALA A 600 11.43 0.53 13.18
C ALA A 600 11.78 2.02 12.97
N GLU A 601 11.18 2.93 13.74
CA GLU A 601 11.50 4.36 13.71
C GLU A 601 12.92 4.63 14.22
N ALA A 602 13.35 3.93 15.27
CA ALA A 602 14.71 3.99 15.79
C ALA A 602 15.74 3.55 14.75
N LEU A 603 15.50 2.41 14.07
CA LEU A 603 16.35 1.94 12.96
C LEU A 603 16.42 2.96 11.83
N ALA A 604 15.29 3.55 11.42
CA ALA A 604 15.26 4.58 10.40
C ALA A 604 16.06 5.83 10.81
N SER A 605 15.97 6.23 12.08
CA SER A 605 16.74 7.37 12.61
C SER A 605 18.25 7.11 12.58
N LEU A 606 18.68 5.91 12.99
CA LEU A 606 20.08 5.47 12.94
C LEU A 606 20.59 5.35 11.49
N ASP A 607 19.77 4.86 10.56
CA ASP A 607 20.10 4.83 9.13
C ASP A 607 20.35 6.24 8.58
N VAL A 608 19.47 7.21 8.89
CA VAL A 608 19.68 8.61 8.49
C VAL A 608 20.97 9.18 9.09
N ALA A 609 21.24 8.94 10.38
CA ALA A 609 22.46 9.44 11.03
C ALA A 609 23.73 8.85 10.39
N THR A 610 23.78 7.53 10.20
CA THR A 610 24.92 6.86 9.56
C THR A 610 25.07 7.23 8.08
N ALA A 611 23.96 7.47 7.37
CA ALA A 611 23.95 7.92 5.98
C ALA A 611 24.53 9.33 5.84
N LEU A 612 24.11 10.27 6.67
CA LEU A 612 24.62 11.64 6.64
C LEU A 612 26.07 11.74 7.11
N ALA A 613 26.49 10.89 8.06
CA ALA A 613 27.90 10.78 8.43
C ALA A 613 28.77 10.24 7.27
N THR A 614 28.26 9.22 6.56
CA THR A 614 28.93 8.68 5.36
C THR A 614 29.01 9.73 4.24
N LEU A 615 27.94 10.50 4.04
CA LEU A 615 27.91 11.61 3.10
C LEU A 615 28.95 12.68 3.47
N ALA A 616 29.01 13.08 4.75
CA ALA A 616 29.92 14.10 5.22
C ALA A 616 31.39 13.71 5.02
N GLU A 617 31.75 12.46 5.30
CA GLU A 617 33.10 11.93 5.05
C GLU A 617 33.45 11.92 3.56
N ASN A 618 32.56 11.38 2.71
CA ASN A 618 32.83 11.20 1.27
C ASN A 618 32.84 12.53 0.50
N GLU A 619 31.93 13.44 0.82
CA GLU A 619 31.74 14.71 0.10
C GLU A 619 32.41 15.90 0.82
N ARG A 620 33.08 15.62 1.95
CA ARG A 620 33.74 16.62 2.80
C ARG A 620 32.77 17.73 3.21
N PHE A 621 31.62 17.34 3.75
CA PHE A 621 30.69 18.31 4.35
C PHE A 621 31.15 18.61 5.78
N THR A 622 30.86 19.82 6.23
CA THR A 622 31.22 20.31 7.56
C THR A 622 29.94 20.50 8.38
N ARG A 623 30.02 20.23 9.68
CA ARG A 623 28.94 20.56 10.63
C ARG A 623 28.71 22.09 10.62
N PRO A 624 27.49 22.57 10.35
CA PRO A 624 27.19 24.00 10.48
C PRO A 624 27.08 24.40 11.95
N GLU A 625 27.40 25.65 12.26
CA GLU A 625 27.04 26.29 13.52
C GLU A 625 25.62 26.85 13.38
N VAL A 626 24.71 26.43 14.25
CA VAL A 626 23.30 26.84 14.21
C VAL A 626 22.90 27.34 15.59
N ASP A 627 22.52 28.61 15.66
CA ASP A 627 22.06 29.31 16.86
C ASP A 627 20.80 30.16 16.55
N ASP A 628 20.36 30.96 17.52
CA ASP A 628 19.20 31.86 17.38
C ASP A 628 19.53 33.19 16.68
N SER A 629 20.73 33.34 16.12
CA SER A 629 21.12 34.56 15.40
C SER A 629 20.47 34.64 14.01
N LEU A 630 20.56 35.81 13.39
CA LEU A 630 20.15 36.02 12.00
C LEU A 630 21.35 36.04 11.05
N ALA A 631 22.51 35.55 11.49
CA ALA A 631 23.71 35.49 10.66
C ALA A 631 23.62 34.32 9.70
N PHE A 632 24.06 34.54 8.46
CA PHE A 632 24.28 33.48 7.49
C PHE A 632 25.64 33.73 6.86
N ASP A 633 26.61 32.91 7.25
CA ASP A 633 28.00 33.00 6.80
C ASP A 633 28.44 31.64 6.28
N VAL A 634 28.88 31.62 5.02
CA VAL A 634 29.33 30.43 4.32
C VAL A 634 30.72 30.71 3.79
N SER A 635 31.70 29.93 4.24
CA SER A 635 33.06 29.93 3.72
C SER A 635 33.29 28.71 2.82
N GLY A 636 33.73 28.93 1.57
CA GLY A 636 34.01 27.85 0.62
C GLY A 636 32.79 27.01 0.26
N GLY A 637 31.61 27.63 0.18
CA GLY A 637 30.35 26.96 -0.13
C GLY A 637 30.35 26.34 -1.52
N ARG A 638 29.68 25.20 -1.67
CA ARG A 638 29.57 24.44 -2.92
C ARG A 638 28.13 23.99 -3.16
N HIS A 639 27.69 24.02 -4.42
CA HIS A 639 26.36 23.50 -4.77
C HIS A 639 26.42 21.97 -4.88
N PRO A 640 25.77 21.20 -3.98
CA PRO A 640 25.98 19.75 -3.87
C PRO A 640 25.61 18.99 -5.16
N VAL A 641 24.48 19.34 -5.78
CA VAL A 641 24.03 18.71 -7.04
C VAL A 641 24.95 19.02 -8.21
N VAL A 642 25.25 20.31 -8.44
CA VAL A 642 26.08 20.73 -9.59
C VAL A 642 27.50 20.22 -9.45
N GLU A 643 28.07 20.22 -8.24
CA GLU A 643 29.41 19.68 -7.98
C GLU A 643 29.49 18.19 -8.35
N LYS A 644 28.52 17.38 -7.94
CA LYS A 644 28.45 15.95 -8.29
C LYS A 644 28.26 15.74 -9.79
N ALA A 645 27.41 16.53 -10.43
CA ALA A 645 27.17 16.45 -11.87
C ALA A 645 28.42 16.81 -12.69
N LEU A 646 29.16 17.86 -12.29
CA LEU A 646 30.42 18.24 -12.94
C LEU A 646 31.47 17.14 -12.82
N ARG A 647 31.64 16.56 -11.64
CA ARG A 647 32.56 15.42 -11.40
C ARG A 647 32.23 14.20 -12.26
N ALA A 648 30.95 13.97 -12.57
CA ALA A 648 30.53 12.86 -13.42
C ALA A 648 30.72 13.11 -14.92
N GLN A 649 30.68 14.38 -15.36
CA GLN A 649 30.73 14.76 -16.78
C GLN A 649 32.12 15.21 -17.24
N SER A 650 32.96 15.73 -16.34
CA SER A 650 34.27 16.29 -16.67
C SER A 650 35.22 16.27 -15.47
N ASP A 651 36.52 16.41 -15.71
CA ASP A 651 37.52 16.63 -14.66
C ASP A 651 37.56 18.10 -14.17
N THR A 652 36.59 18.93 -14.54
CA THR A 652 36.55 20.34 -14.11
C THR A 652 36.04 20.43 -12.67
N PRO A 653 36.84 20.98 -11.72
CA PRO A 653 36.40 21.13 -10.34
C PRO A 653 35.32 22.23 -10.21
N PHE A 654 34.40 22.05 -9.28
CA PHE A 654 33.47 23.12 -8.89
C PHE A 654 34.24 24.22 -8.14
N VAL A 655 33.99 25.48 -8.49
CA VAL A 655 34.62 26.63 -7.82
C VAL A 655 33.78 27.03 -6.62
N ALA A 656 34.34 26.87 -5.42
CA ALA A 656 33.69 27.26 -4.17
C ALA A 656 33.52 28.78 -4.05
N ASN A 657 32.47 29.24 -3.38
CA ASN A 657 32.18 30.66 -3.16
C ASN A 657 31.76 30.92 -1.72
N ASP A 658 32.18 32.07 -1.19
CA ASP A 658 31.76 32.57 0.11
C ASP A 658 30.42 33.32 0.00
N CYS A 659 29.66 33.39 1.09
CA CYS A 659 28.44 34.18 1.18
C CYS A 659 28.27 34.70 2.61
N ASP A 660 28.15 36.01 2.77
CA ASP A 660 27.89 36.67 4.05
C ASP A 660 26.61 37.52 3.95
N LEU A 661 25.56 37.06 4.61
CA LEU A 661 24.27 37.76 4.77
C LEU A 661 24.02 38.13 6.24
N SER A 662 25.09 38.39 7.00
CA SER A 662 25.02 38.90 8.37
C SER A 662 24.20 40.20 8.46
N PRO A 663 23.76 40.61 9.66
CA PRO A 663 22.95 41.79 9.87
C PRO A 663 23.40 43.09 9.18
N ASP A 664 24.71 43.24 8.93
CA ASP A 664 25.30 44.39 8.25
C ASP A 664 25.43 44.22 6.72
N ASN A 665 25.26 42.99 6.19
CA ASN A 665 25.45 42.60 4.78
C ASN A 665 24.24 41.91 4.14
N ARG A 666 23.02 42.21 4.62
CA ARG A 666 21.76 41.49 4.31
C ARG A 666 21.31 41.47 2.85
N LEU A 667 21.93 42.24 1.95
CA LEU A 667 21.50 42.38 0.57
C LEU A 667 22.69 42.39 -0.39
N TRP A 668 22.70 41.44 -1.32
CA TRP A 668 23.70 41.35 -2.39
C TRP A 668 23.09 41.72 -3.74
N LEU A 669 23.76 42.60 -4.49
CA LEU A 669 23.45 42.88 -5.90
C LEU A 669 24.38 42.07 -6.81
N ILE A 670 23.91 40.91 -7.27
CA ILE A 670 24.70 39.99 -8.09
C ILE A 670 24.58 40.36 -9.57
N THR A 671 25.70 40.72 -10.20
CA THR A 671 25.78 41.02 -11.63
C THR A 671 26.83 40.14 -12.31
N GLY A 672 26.74 39.99 -13.64
CA GLY A 672 27.68 39.18 -14.42
C GLY A 672 27.07 38.66 -15.72
N PRO A 673 27.89 38.15 -16.66
CA PRO A 673 27.41 37.66 -17.95
C PRO A 673 26.51 36.43 -17.82
N ASN A 674 25.82 36.07 -18.90
CA ASN A 674 25.08 34.80 -18.95
C ASN A 674 26.05 33.63 -18.76
N MET A 675 25.58 32.56 -18.12
CA MET A 675 26.38 31.37 -17.77
C MET A 675 27.50 31.59 -16.75
N ALA A 676 27.57 32.77 -16.10
CA ALA A 676 28.53 33.05 -15.02
C ALA A 676 28.23 32.37 -13.67
N GLY A 677 27.29 31.42 -13.61
CA GLY A 677 26.95 30.71 -12.37
C GLY A 677 26.06 31.49 -11.37
N LYS A 678 25.51 32.65 -11.73
CA LYS A 678 24.66 33.46 -10.83
C LYS A 678 23.51 32.68 -10.17
N SER A 679 22.74 31.94 -10.96
CA SER A 679 21.63 31.13 -10.44
C SER A 679 22.11 29.95 -9.59
N THR A 680 23.26 29.36 -9.93
CA THR A 680 23.89 28.31 -9.13
C THR A 680 24.31 28.83 -7.76
N PHE A 681 24.89 30.02 -7.70
CA PHE A 681 25.23 30.66 -6.43
C PHE A 681 24.00 30.94 -5.56
N LEU A 682 22.90 31.45 -6.14
CA LEU A 682 21.67 31.68 -5.39
C LEU A 682 21.08 30.37 -4.84
N ARG A 683 21.03 29.31 -5.67
CA ARG A 683 20.52 27.99 -5.27
C ARG A 683 21.41 27.25 -4.29
N GLN A 684 22.71 27.53 -4.27
CA GLN A 684 23.65 26.95 -3.32
C GLN A 684 23.39 27.43 -1.88
N ASN A 685 23.02 28.70 -1.75
CA ASN A 685 22.85 29.35 -0.44
C ASN A 685 21.44 29.21 0.13
N ALA A 686 20.46 28.86 -0.72
CA ALA A 686 19.09 28.56 -0.34
C ALA A 686 18.95 27.07 0.00
#